data_AF-A0A1G0MHY5-F1
#
_entry.id   AF-A0A1G0MHY5-F1
#
_cell.length_a   1.000
_cell.length_b   1.000
_cell.length_c   1.000
_cell.angle_alpha   90.00
_cell.angle_beta   90.00
_cell.angle_gamma   90.00
#
_symmetry.space_group_name_H-M   'P 1'
#
loop_
_entity.id
_entity.type
_entity.pdbx_description
1 polymer ?
#
loop_
_entity_poly.entity_id
_entity_poly.type
_entity_poly.pdbx_seq_one_letter_code
_entity_poly.pdbx_strand_id
1 'polypeptide(L)'
;MKYLFFLANMIWATCAFGLDTPGPIAEASRSVVEGTLLQVSKLPPPGGNAYPDCYYTAIMDIAHIISGQSIPKKIIVVLPGFFSRQYAPEANYKIGDRVHATVVPFASMPDKVRQTQQADETEDIDLDFYYPKSIAPLQEFEKIANPVSFAGKHQKTEAAIIFQPIDVKARAARHEQIQHDLKDINNLLAKHGGDWDKWYDSLQDFRDQYKKQYDIQAQRWIGDSFFSAGYLDNSKIYNHEFIASMIAFKNYLAARNVDLIIVRVPNKGEIDYDLFTPAPSDHISNPYLLRMYKELLEADVEIITSIIPRAKEKRLQYPLMYWYQDFAQNHPAEGISWVIAEEFAKRANRYSRVNSLPKQVFTLKDASTAEDWVNFKWPAGNPKFSNTEYVRYTTVVDNKEKPVGLKKGQASPVLVLGSSFITAPSLSNGGSIPSYFAYLTGIIPDLVQRRDADFMMPRIIAREGDDFLRDRSVCLFPFVPWVAHKALAPLPVFDPDKSTKALLASYSGPTMHKAIDSFAETSKHLLSYSADGTLHVQPVYGERNAAVSIPIKVPDVVFKFPHFLLAVELASKDFTGVIVNYAGQTDLIKRSGQVNEEVFGFATKSDNLITVDFTADKYKKVPVEIKGIKFFGVSQPVYYKTNNITE
;
A
#
# COMPACT_ATOMS: atom_id res chain seq x y z
N MET A 1 -50.16 20.95 51.68
CA MET A 1 -50.20 20.06 52.86
C MET A 1 -48.98 19.14 52.80
N LYS A 2 -48.02 19.36 53.72
CA LYS A 2 -46.96 18.46 54.24
C LYS A 2 -46.12 17.64 53.22
N TYR A 3 -44.87 17.98 52.93
CA TYR A 3 -43.60 17.82 53.71
C TYR A 3 -42.87 16.47 53.52
N LEU A 4 -41.63 16.59 53.00
CA LEU A 4 -40.37 15.99 53.50
C LEU A 4 -39.96 14.54 53.11
N PHE A 5 -38.63 14.35 53.03
CA PHE A 5 -37.78 13.14 52.84
C PHE A 5 -37.41 12.79 51.37
N PHE A 6 -36.15 12.57 50.94
CA PHE A 6 -34.85 12.50 51.62
C PHE A 6 -33.69 12.60 50.59
N LEU A 7 -32.56 13.19 51.01
CA LEU A 7 -31.23 12.97 50.46
C LEU A 7 -30.87 11.47 50.48
N ALA A 8 -30.27 10.92 49.42
CA ALA A 8 -29.16 9.96 49.51
C ALA A 8 -28.64 9.47 48.13
N ASN A 9 -27.31 9.42 48.03
CA ASN A 9 -26.48 8.56 47.18
C ASN A 9 -26.24 8.96 45.70
N MET A 10 -25.28 9.90 45.54
CA MET A 10 -24.29 9.79 44.47
C MET A 10 -23.42 8.55 44.72
N ILE A 11 -23.67 7.47 43.98
CA ILE A 11 -22.68 6.42 43.75
C ILE A 11 -22.28 6.57 42.28
N TRP A 12 -21.06 7.09 42.08
CA TRP A 12 -20.38 6.99 40.79
C TRP A 12 -20.22 5.53 40.43
N ALA A 13 -20.78 5.13 39.29
CA ALA A 13 -20.46 3.87 38.64
C ALA A 13 -19.01 3.95 38.14
N THR A 14 -18.08 3.41 38.94
CA THR A 14 -16.80 2.95 38.42
C THR A 14 -17.10 1.74 37.55
N CYS A 15 -17.11 1.94 36.23
CA CYS A 15 -17.02 0.82 35.30
C CYS A 15 -15.68 0.13 35.55
N ALA A 16 -15.70 -0.90 36.38
CA ALA A 16 -14.58 -1.81 36.57
C ALA A 16 -14.35 -2.53 35.23
N PHE A 17 -13.34 -2.07 34.48
CA PHE A 17 -12.78 -2.83 33.38
C PHE A 17 -12.32 -4.18 33.93
N GLY A 18 -12.88 -5.28 33.41
CA GLY A 18 -12.34 -6.61 33.61
C GLY A 18 -10.95 -6.66 33.00
N LEU A 19 -9.94 -6.40 33.83
CA LEU A 19 -8.54 -6.64 33.50
C LEU A 19 -8.34 -8.14 33.62
N ASP A 20 -8.25 -8.83 32.48
CA ASP A 20 -7.59 -10.12 32.41
C ASP A 20 -6.22 -9.99 33.09
N THR A 21 -5.94 -10.89 34.03
CA THR A 21 -4.76 -10.86 34.89
C THR A 21 -3.48 -10.80 34.04
N PRO A 22 -2.71 -9.70 34.11
CA PRO A 22 -1.45 -9.62 33.38
C PRO A 22 -0.40 -10.39 34.15
N GLY A 23 0.32 -11.30 33.47
CA GLY A 23 1.67 -11.67 33.89
C GLY A 23 2.55 -10.41 34.01
N PRO A 24 3.73 -10.48 34.64
CA PRO A 24 4.59 -9.32 34.83
C PRO A 24 5.08 -8.80 33.47
N ILE A 25 4.29 -7.89 32.88
CA ILE A 25 4.72 -7.05 31.78
C ILE A 25 5.80 -6.17 32.40
N ALA A 26 7.05 -6.36 31.98
CA ALA A 26 8.16 -5.48 32.31
C ALA A 26 7.66 -4.04 32.27
N GLU A 27 7.82 -3.27 33.37
CA GLU A 27 7.29 -1.91 33.50
C GLU A 27 7.61 -1.12 32.23
N ALA A 28 6.63 -1.05 31.33
CA ALA A 28 6.82 -0.38 30.05
C ALA A 28 7.21 1.06 30.34
N SER A 29 8.14 1.57 29.54
CA SER A 29 8.59 2.96 29.44
C SER A 29 7.44 3.97 29.63
N ARG A 30 7.17 4.33 30.89
CA ARG A 30 6.11 5.27 31.28
C ARG A 30 6.72 6.64 31.52
N SER A 31 5.96 7.68 31.17
CA SER A 31 6.29 9.07 31.47
C SER A 31 5.08 9.79 32.03
N VAL A 32 5.27 10.57 33.09
CA VAL A 32 4.25 11.45 33.66
C VAL A 32 4.56 12.85 33.18
N VAL A 33 3.60 13.49 32.52
CA VAL A 33 3.82 14.73 31.77
C VAL A 33 2.69 15.71 31.99
N GLU A 34 3.02 17.00 31.87
CA GLU A 34 2.03 18.05 31.71
C GLU A 34 2.22 18.74 30.36
N GLY A 35 1.12 18.98 29.65
CA GLY A 35 1.15 19.56 28.31
C GLY A 35 -0.12 20.29 27.93
N THR A 36 -0.07 20.95 26.78
CA THR A 36 -1.21 21.61 26.15
C THR A 36 -1.63 20.84 24.91
N LEU A 37 -2.91 20.58 24.76
CA LEU A 37 -3.44 20.01 23.52
C LEU A 37 -3.44 21.09 22.43
N LEU A 38 -2.58 20.93 21.41
CA LEU A 38 -2.45 21.86 20.30
C LEU A 38 -3.47 21.60 19.19
N GLN A 39 -3.86 20.34 19.04
CA GLN A 39 -4.81 19.89 18.02
C GLN A 39 -5.58 18.70 18.58
N VAL A 40 -6.88 18.63 18.29
CA VAL A 40 -7.77 17.55 18.72
C VAL A 40 -8.60 17.11 17.52
N SER A 41 -8.50 15.84 17.12
CA SER A 41 -9.28 15.29 16.01
C SER A 41 -10.78 15.30 16.32
N LYS A 42 -11.62 15.59 15.32
CA LYS A 42 -13.07 15.54 15.51
C LYS A 42 -13.57 14.11 15.65
N LEU A 43 -14.36 13.88 16.69
CA LEU A 43 -15.08 12.62 16.87
C LEU A 43 -16.33 12.55 15.98
N PRO A 44 -16.56 11.44 15.27
CA PRO A 44 -17.83 11.21 14.61
C PRO A 44 -18.95 10.94 15.63
N PRO A 45 -20.23 11.20 15.29
CA PRO A 45 -21.34 10.88 16.18
C PRO A 45 -21.39 9.37 16.51
N PRO A 46 -21.46 8.98 17.81
CA PRO A 46 -21.45 7.57 18.21
C PRO A 46 -22.58 6.74 17.60
N GLY A 47 -23.76 7.35 17.39
CA GLY A 47 -24.90 6.71 16.75
C GLY A 47 -24.75 6.52 15.23
N GLY A 48 -23.90 7.33 14.57
CA GLY A 48 -23.70 7.31 13.12
C GLY A 48 -22.47 6.54 12.66
N ASN A 49 -21.57 6.16 13.58
CA ASN A 49 -20.39 5.39 13.23
C ASN A 49 -20.74 3.89 13.03
N ALA A 50 -20.13 3.25 12.03
CA ALA A 50 -20.27 1.82 11.78
C ALA A 50 -19.70 0.98 12.93
N TYR A 51 -18.72 1.51 13.67
CA TYR A 51 -18.06 0.85 14.79
C TYR A 51 -18.65 1.31 16.13
N PRO A 52 -18.86 0.38 17.09
CA PRO A 52 -19.40 0.71 18.41
C PRO A 52 -18.40 1.43 19.31
N ASP A 53 -17.11 1.27 19.03
CA ASP A 53 -15.99 1.80 19.81
C ASP A 53 -15.06 2.62 18.90
N CYS A 54 -14.58 3.76 19.39
CA CYS A 54 -13.69 4.64 18.64
C CYS A 54 -12.76 5.39 19.59
N TYR A 55 -11.47 5.44 19.26
CA TYR A 55 -10.51 6.40 19.81
C TYR A 55 -10.43 7.64 18.93
N TYR A 56 -9.79 8.69 19.40
CA TYR A 56 -9.37 9.83 18.59
C TYR A 56 -7.96 10.28 18.97
N THR A 57 -7.32 11.05 18.12
CA THR A 57 -5.95 11.54 18.35
C THR A 57 -5.93 13.02 18.75
N ALA A 58 -4.92 13.42 19.52
CA ALA A 58 -4.61 14.82 19.79
C ALA A 58 -3.10 15.05 19.78
N ILE A 59 -2.64 16.22 19.32
CA ILE A 59 -1.23 16.62 19.46
C ILE A 59 -1.07 17.30 20.81
N MET A 60 -0.16 16.79 21.64
CA MET A 60 0.19 17.39 22.92
C MET A 60 1.58 18.01 22.86
N ASP A 61 1.69 19.32 23.16
CA ASP A 61 2.96 20.00 23.42
C ASP A 61 3.24 19.96 24.91
N ILE A 62 4.24 19.17 25.28
CA ILE A 62 4.60 18.90 26.66
C ILE A 62 5.35 20.12 27.20
N ALA A 63 4.83 20.69 28.28
CA ALA A 63 5.46 21.77 29.01
C ALA A 63 6.66 21.24 29.80
N HIS A 64 6.49 20.11 30.48
CA HIS A 64 7.55 19.42 31.20
C HIS A 64 7.21 17.94 31.45
N ILE A 65 8.24 17.12 31.60
CA ILE A 65 8.12 15.73 32.04
C ILE A 65 8.37 15.70 33.54
N ILE A 66 7.33 15.36 34.32
CA ILE A 66 7.39 15.31 35.79
C ILE A 66 8.29 14.15 36.23
N SER A 67 8.09 12.97 35.63
CA SER A 67 8.87 11.76 35.95
C SER A 67 8.82 10.73 34.82
N GLY A 68 9.70 9.73 34.89
CA GLY A 68 9.75 8.63 33.93
C GLY A 68 10.76 8.85 32.81
N GLN A 69 10.49 8.32 31.63
CA GLN A 69 11.42 8.40 30.51
C GLN A 69 11.38 9.76 29.80
N SER A 70 12.54 10.14 29.30
CA SER A 70 12.69 11.26 28.37
C SER A 70 11.94 10.93 27.07
N ILE A 71 11.02 11.81 26.66
CA ILE A 71 10.22 11.66 25.43
C ILE A 71 10.24 12.96 24.61
N PRO A 72 9.84 12.94 23.33
CA PRO A 72 9.80 14.13 22.50
C PRO A 72 8.89 15.21 23.10
N LYS A 73 9.23 16.48 22.87
CA LYS A 73 8.44 17.61 23.38
C LYS A 73 7.02 17.65 22.81
N LYS A 74 6.83 17.19 21.57
CA LYS A 74 5.52 17.02 20.96
C LYS A 74 5.27 15.56 20.70
N ILE A 75 4.07 15.09 21.02
CA ILE A 75 3.64 13.70 20.79
C ILE A 75 2.19 13.66 20.31
N ILE A 76 1.79 12.58 19.64
CA ILE A 76 0.38 12.26 19.41
C ILE A 76 -0.11 11.40 20.57
N VAL A 77 -1.23 11.79 21.21
CA VAL A 77 -1.91 10.98 22.22
C VAL A 77 -3.20 10.38 21.64
N VAL A 78 -3.37 9.07 21.81
CA VAL A 78 -4.57 8.32 21.39
C VAL A 78 -5.55 8.26 22.57
N LEU A 79 -6.64 9.02 22.48
CA LEU A 79 -7.60 9.27 23.53
C LEU A 79 -8.91 8.49 23.35
N PRO A 80 -9.52 7.99 24.44
CA PRO A 80 -10.87 7.43 24.44
C PRO A 80 -11.89 8.37 23.79
N GLY A 81 -12.57 7.92 22.73
CA GLY A 81 -13.61 8.70 22.05
C GLY A 81 -15.01 8.31 22.51
N PHE A 82 -15.46 7.14 22.11
CA PHE A 82 -16.69 6.54 22.61
C PHE A 82 -16.58 5.02 22.65
N PHE A 83 -17.34 4.39 23.55
CA PHE A 83 -17.41 2.94 23.69
C PHE A 83 -18.86 2.53 23.86
N SER A 84 -19.27 1.44 23.20
CA SER A 84 -20.68 1.05 23.15
C SER A 84 -21.59 2.21 22.74
N ARG A 85 -21.09 3.05 21.81
CA ARG A 85 -21.75 4.27 21.32
C ARG A 85 -22.02 5.34 22.38
N GLN A 86 -21.29 5.33 23.51
CA GLN A 86 -21.35 6.36 24.53
C GLN A 86 -20.02 7.11 24.61
N TYR A 87 -20.06 8.44 24.59
CA TYR A 87 -18.85 9.26 24.70
C TYR A 87 -18.09 8.96 25.99
N ALA A 88 -16.78 8.81 25.87
CA ALA A 88 -15.88 8.77 27.00
C ALA A 88 -15.69 10.18 27.58
N PRO A 89 -15.30 10.34 28.87
CA PRO A 89 -15.04 11.65 29.47
C PRO A 89 -14.07 12.51 28.64
N GLU A 90 -13.05 11.88 28.07
CA GLU A 90 -11.99 12.49 27.27
C GLU A 90 -12.52 13.06 25.94
N ALA A 91 -13.69 12.66 25.46
CA ALA A 91 -14.30 13.19 24.25
C ALA A 91 -14.57 14.71 24.30
N ASN A 92 -14.53 15.30 25.49
CA ASN A 92 -14.80 16.73 25.71
C ASN A 92 -13.54 17.61 25.66
N TYR A 93 -12.35 17.02 25.50
CA TYR A 93 -11.12 17.81 25.41
C TYR A 93 -11.09 18.69 24.16
N LYS A 94 -10.46 19.86 24.30
CA LYS A 94 -10.39 20.89 23.28
C LYS A 94 -8.96 21.38 23.11
N ILE A 95 -8.72 22.01 21.96
CA ILE A 95 -7.49 22.76 21.71
C ILE A 95 -7.32 23.82 22.80
N GLY A 96 -6.13 23.89 23.39
CA GLY A 96 -5.79 24.79 24.48
C GLY A 96 -5.95 24.19 25.87
N ASP A 97 -6.61 23.04 26.02
CA ASP A 97 -6.70 22.37 27.32
C ASP A 97 -5.31 21.98 27.82
N ARG A 98 -5.06 22.28 29.09
CA ARG A 98 -3.87 21.82 29.82
C ARG A 98 -4.20 20.50 30.46
N VAL A 99 -3.31 19.53 30.35
CA VAL A 99 -3.55 18.18 30.84
C VAL A 99 -2.36 17.64 31.61
N HIS A 100 -2.65 16.86 32.65
CA HIS A 100 -1.72 15.96 33.31
C HIS A 100 -1.96 14.55 32.77
N ALA A 101 -0.94 13.88 32.25
CA ALA A 101 -1.08 12.54 31.67
C ALA A 101 0.03 11.57 32.09
N THR A 102 -0.34 10.32 32.33
CA THR A 102 0.62 9.19 32.39
C THR A 102 0.60 8.47 31.05
N VAL A 103 1.65 8.62 30.25
CA VAL A 103 1.71 8.11 28.88
C VAL A 103 2.66 6.92 28.73
N VAL A 104 2.32 6.03 27.81
CA VAL A 104 3.18 4.91 27.33
C VAL A 104 3.17 4.86 25.80
N PRO A 105 4.20 4.33 25.12
CA PRO A 105 4.19 4.20 23.66
C PRO A 105 2.98 3.40 23.18
N PHE A 106 2.24 3.93 22.19
CA PHE A 106 1.01 3.29 21.69
C PHE A 106 1.28 1.88 21.12
N ALA A 107 2.45 1.67 20.53
CA ALA A 107 2.89 0.37 20.02
C ALA A 107 2.94 -0.73 21.10
N SER A 108 3.04 -0.37 22.38
CA SER A 108 3.04 -1.30 23.52
C SER A 108 1.64 -1.72 23.98
N MET A 109 0.57 -1.12 23.45
CA MET A 109 -0.80 -1.42 23.84
C MET A 109 -1.28 -2.78 23.29
N PRO A 110 -2.21 -3.47 23.97
CA PRO A 110 -2.81 -4.71 23.47
C PRO A 110 -3.46 -4.53 22.09
N ASP A 111 -3.51 -5.60 21.30
CA ASP A 111 -4.09 -5.59 19.94
C ASP A 111 -5.51 -5.01 19.90
N LYS A 112 -6.33 -5.32 20.91
CA LYS A 112 -7.68 -4.78 21.04
C LYS A 112 -7.71 -3.25 21.04
N VAL A 113 -6.72 -2.60 21.65
CA VAL A 113 -6.64 -1.12 21.65
C VAL A 113 -6.08 -0.64 20.32
N ARG A 114 -5.03 -1.28 19.81
CA ARG A 114 -4.34 -0.86 18.58
C ARG A 114 -5.19 -1.00 17.31
N GLN A 115 -6.11 -1.97 17.30
CA GLN A 115 -6.96 -2.28 16.15
C GLN A 115 -8.35 -1.62 16.22
N THR A 116 -8.72 -0.99 17.35
CA THR A 116 -9.97 -0.21 17.43
C THR A 116 -9.91 0.98 16.49
N GLN A 117 -11.05 1.33 15.90
CA GLN A 117 -11.18 2.49 15.02
C GLN A 117 -10.66 3.76 15.68
N GLN A 118 -9.91 4.57 14.93
CA GLN A 118 -9.40 5.86 15.38
C GLN A 118 -9.93 6.97 14.47
N ALA A 119 -10.38 8.07 15.07
CA ALA A 119 -10.63 9.33 14.40
C ALA A 119 -9.33 10.15 14.46
N ASP A 120 -8.59 10.16 13.36
CA ASP A 120 -7.32 10.88 13.24
C ASP A 120 -7.39 11.95 12.16
N GLU A 121 -7.30 13.20 12.59
CA GLU A 121 -7.21 14.42 11.79
C GLU A 121 -5.96 15.23 12.19
N THR A 122 -5.01 14.63 12.92
CA THR A 122 -3.77 15.31 13.35
C THR A 122 -2.72 15.40 12.25
N GLU A 123 -2.70 14.43 11.33
CA GLU A 123 -1.92 14.41 10.08
C GLU A 123 -0.39 14.49 10.24
N ASP A 124 0.13 14.45 11.46
CA ASP A 124 1.57 14.62 11.76
C ASP A 124 2.26 13.25 11.90
N ILE A 125 2.76 12.72 10.78
CA ILE A 125 3.39 11.40 10.71
C ILE A 125 4.74 11.32 11.41
N ASP A 126 5.36 12.46 11.72
CA ASP A 126 6.69 12.55 12.31
C ASP A 126 6.64 12.45 13.85
N LEU A 127 5.45 12.51 14.45
CA LEU A 127 5.28 12.44 15.89
C LEU A 127 5.04 11.01 16.37
N ASP A 128 5.72 10.67 17.46
CA ASP A 128 5.53 9.38 18.13
C ASP A 128 4.14 9.32 18.79
N PHE A 129 3.47 8.16 18.62
CA PHE A 129 2.16 7.89 19.20
C PHE A 129 2.28 7.33 20.61
N TYR A 130 1.51 7.90 21.53
CA TYR A 130 1.40 7.49 22.92
C TYR A 130 -0.05 7.21 23.31
N TYR A 131 -0.23 6.32 24.28
CA TYR A 131 -1.49 6.05 24.94
C TYR A 131 -1.46 6.60 26.37
N PRO A 132 -2.40 7.47 26.78
CA PRO A 132 -2.51 7.89 28.16
C PRO A 132 -3.20 6.79 28.98
N LYS A 133 -2.47 6.19 29.92
CA LYS A 133 -3.07 5.32 30.95
C LYS A 133 -3.98 6.13 31.89
N SER A 134 -3.68 7.40 32.07
CA SER A 134 -4.52 8.38 32.73
C SER A 134 -4.30 9.75 32.09
N ILE A 135 -5.35 10.56 32.04
CA ILE A 135 -5.30 11.95 31.60
C ILE A 135 -6.37 12.76 32.33
N ALA A 136 -6.00 13.93 32.84
CA ALA A 136 -6.92 14.82 33.55
C ALA A 136 -6.65 16.28 33.16
N PRO A 137 -7.68 17.14 33.08
CA PRO A 137 -7.51 18.55 32.83
C PRO A 137 -6.85 19.27 34.01
N LEU A 138 -6.07 20.30 33.73
CA LEU A 138 -5.40 21.18 34.68
C LEU A 138 -5.83 22.63 34.45
N GLN A 139 -5.88 23.41 35.54
CA GLN A 139 -6.02 24.87 35.42
C GLN A 139 -4.67 25.52 35.10
N GLU A 140 -3.61 25.11 35.81
CA GLU A 140 -2.25 25.60 35.65
C GLU A 140 -1.27 24.45 35.72
N PHE A 141 -0.10 24.63 35.11
CA PHE A 141 0.99 23.67 35.18
C PHE A 141 1.69 23.74 36.53
N GLU A 142 2.07 22.58 37.06
CA GLU A 142 2.86 22.48 38.27
C GLU A 142 4.26 23.09 38.06
N LYS A 143 4.76 23.77 39.10
CA LYS A 143 6.14 24.26 39.11
C LYS A 143 7.07 23.13 39.51
N ILE A 144 7.59 22.42 38.53
CA ILE A 144 8.54 21.32 38.75
C ILE A 144 9.96 21.87 38.87
N ALA A 145 10.62 21.62 40.01
CA ALA A 145 11.97 22.12 40.28
C ALA A 145 13.02 21.48 39.35
N ASN A 146 12.87 20.19 39.02
CA ASN A 146 13.81 19.42 38.21
C ASN A 146 13.05 18.55 37.20
N PRO A 147 12.49 19.12 36.11
CA PRO A 147 11.81 18.32 35.10
C PRO A 147 12.78 17.39 34.38
N VAL A 148 12.33 16.20 34.00
CA VAL A 148 13.10 15.32 33.12
C VAL A 148 13.27 16.05 31.79
N SER A 149 14.52 16.11 31.31
CA SER A 149 14.80 16.74 30.02
C SER A 149 14.05 16.02 28.91
N PHE A 150 13.48 16.78 27.97
CA PHE A 150 12.96 16.20 26.74
C PHE A 150 14.03 15.36 26.07
N ALA A 151 13.60 14.34 25.36
CA ALA A 151 14.50 13.70 24.41
C ALA A 151 14.93 14.85 23.52
N GLY A 152 16.23 15.19 23.53
CA GLY A 152 16.74 16.24 22.64
C GLY A 152 16.17 15.94 21.26
N LYS A 153 15.91 16.96 20.43
CA LYS A 153 15.75 16.68 19.00
C LYS A 153 16.98 15.88 18.67
N HIS A 154 16.83 14.57 18.53
CA HIS A 154 17.85 13.76 17.96
C HIS A 154 17.87 14.36 16.54
N GLN A 155 18.75 15.33 16.32
CA GLN A 155 19.76 15.10 15.32
C GLN A 155 20.30 13.72 15.69
N LYS A 156 19.58 12.68 15.24
CA LYS A 156 20.24 11.53 14.68
C LYS A 156 21.22 12.22 13.74
N THR A 157 22.45 12.40 14.20
CA THR A 157 23.57 12.05 13.36
C THR A 157 23.18 10.66 12.91
N GLU A 158 22.45 10.61 11.78
CA GLU A 158 21.94 9.36 11.25
C GLU A 158 23.21 8.56 11.03
N ALA A 159 23.48 7.65 11.95
CA ALA A 159 24.54 6.69 11.78
C ALA A 159 24.29 6.13 10.39
N ALA A 160 25.28 6.28 9.50
CA ALA A 160 25.10 5.96 8.09
C ALA A 160 24.38 4.62 7.99
N ILE A 161 23.21 4.59 7.34
CA ILE A 161 22.37 3.40 7.31
C ILE A 161 23.19 2.30 6.65
N ILE A 162 23.59 1.32 7.45
CA ILE A 162 24.38 0.18 6.98
C ILE A 162 23.40 -0.84 6.43
N PHE A 163 23.31 -0.91 5.11
CA PHE A 163 22.59 -1.99 4.45
C PHE A 163 23.33 -3.32 4.64
N GLN A 164 22.57 -4.40 4.63
CA GLN A 164 23.12 -5.74 4.71
C GLN A 164 24.09 -5.98 3.55
N PRO A 165 25.17 -6.74 3.75
CA PRO A 165 26.11 -7.03 2.68
C PRO A 165 25.42 -7.81 1.56
N ILE A 166 25.88 -7.61 0.32
CA ILE A 166 25.41 -8.35 -0.85
C ILE A 166 25.67 -9.83 -0.65
N ASP A 167 24.64 -10.65 -0.90
CA ASP A 167 24.80 -12.10 -0.95
C ASP A 167 25.33 -12.52 -2.34
N VAL A 168 26.65 -12.69 -2.43
CA VAL A 168 27.35 -13.00 -3.69
C VAL A 168 26.86 -14.32 -4.30
N LYS A 169 26.53 -15.32 -3.46
CA LYS A 169 26.04 -16.63 -3.94
C LYS A 169 24.63 -16.48 -4.51
N ALA A 170 23.75 -15.75 -3.81
CA ALA A 170 22.41 -15.46 -4.31
C ALA A 170 22.45 -14.71 -5.65
N ARG A 171 23.35 -13.74 -5.79
CA ARG A 171 23.51 -12.95 -7.02
C ARG A 171 24.06 -13.77 -8.18
N ALA A 172 24.98 -14.69 -7.94
CA ALA A 172 25.45 -15.63 -8.96
C ALA A 172 24.32 -16.55 -9.44
N ALA A 173 23.59 -17.19 -8.50
CA ALA A 173 22.45 -18.05 -8.82
C ALA A 173 21.32 -17.29 -9.55
N ARG A 174 21.13 -16.01 -9.23
CA ARG A 174 20.23 -15.11 -9.96
C ARG A 174 20.64 -14.94 -11.41
N HIS A 175 21.91 -14.60 -11.63
CA HIS A 175 22.43 -14.40 -12.97
C HIS A 175 22.32 -15.68 -13.81
N GLU A 176 22.67 -16.83 -13.24
CA GLU A 176 22.52 -18.14 -13.89
C GLU A 176 21.08 -18.40 -14.32
N GLN A 177 20.10 -18.10 -13.46
CA GLN A 177 18.71 -18.23 -13.88
C GLN A 177 18.36 -17.24 -15.01
N ILE A 178 18.72 -15.96 -14.90
CA ILE A 178 18.42 -14.98 -15.95
C ILE A 178 18.93 -15.47 -17.31
N GLN A 179 20.14 -16.04 -17.35
CA GLN A 179 20.71 -16.61 -18.57
C GLN A 179 19.96 -17.85 -19.06
N HIS A 180 19.52 -18.71 -18.15
CA HIS A 180 18.67 -19.86 -18.49
C HIS A 180 17.34 -19.43 -19.12
N ASP A 181 16.63 -18.49 -18.47
CA ASP A 181 15.32 -18.01 -18.93
C ASP A 181 15.46 -17.25 -20.28
N LEU A 182 16.54 -16.47 -20.47
CA LEU A 182 16.87 -15.84 -21.76
C LEU A 182 17.13 -16.85 -22.87
N LYS A 183 17.89 -17.91 -22.58
CA LYS A 183 18.18 -18.98 -23.53
C LYS A 183 16.89 -19.66 -23.99
N ASP A 184 15.97 -19.94 -23.07
CA ASP A 184 14.69 -20.57 -23.39
C ASP A 184 13.82 -19.68 -24.29
N ILE A 185 13.72 -18.37 -23.97
CA ILE A 185 12.99 -17.42 -24.81
C ILE A 185 13.63 -17.29 -26.20
N ASN A 186 14.96 -17.19 -26.28
CA ASN A 186 15.67 -17.09 -27.56
C ASN A 186 15.50 -18.35 -28.42
N ASN A 187 15.50 -19.53 -27.80
CA ASN A 187 15.23 -20.79 -28.50
C ASN A 187 13.80 -20.84 -29.06
N LEU A 188 12.80 -20.37 -28.30
CA LEU A 188 11.43 -20.27 -28.79
C LEU A 188 11.32 -19.27 -29.94
N LEU A 189 11.91 -18.09 -29.81
CA LEU A 189 11.93 -17.08 -30.88
C LEU A 189 12.59 -17.61 -32.16
N ALA A 190 13.73 -18.31 -32.03
CA ALA A 190 14.43 -18.91 -33.16
C ALA A 190 13.59 -19.98 -33.88
N LYS A 191 12.84 -20.81 -33.13
CA LYS A 191 11.92 -21.81 -33.70
C LYS A 191 10.80 -21.16 -34.54
N HIS A 192 10.46 -19.91 -34.25
CA HIS A 192 9.47 -19.11 -35.00
C HIS A 192 10.10 -18.12 -35.98
N GLY A 193 11.35 -18.35 -36.39
CA GLY A 193 12.00 -17.58 -37.45
C GLY A 193 12.62 -16.25 -36.99
N GLY A 194 12.74 -16.00 -35.69
CA GLY A 194 13.47 -14.85 -35.15
C GLY A 194 12.69 -13.53 -35.09
N ASP A 195 11.40 -13.54 -35.43
CA ASP A 195 10.61 -12.33 -35.66
C ASP A 195 9.31 -12.34 -34.83
N TRP A 196 9.20 -11.38 -33.91
CA TRP A 196 8.06 -11.27 -32.99
C TRP A 196 6.74 -10.98 -33.70
N ASP A 197 6.75 -10.15 -34.74
CA ASP A 197 5.56 -9.78 -35.49
C ASP A 197 5.07 -10.97 -36.31
N LYS A 198 5.97 -11.70 -36.99
CA LYS A 198 5.59 -12.91 -37.74
C LYS A 198 5.07 -14.02 -36.83
N TRP A 199 5.71 -14.24 -35.68
CA TRP A 199 5.21 -15.20 -34.70
C TRP A 199 3.83 -14.78 -34.19
N TYR A 200 3.64 -13.50 -33.86
CA TYR A 200 2.35 -12.98 -33.46
C TYR A 200 1.29 -13.18 -34.57
N ASP A 201 1.59 -12.86 -35.81
CA ASP A 201 0.66 -13.00 -36.94
C ASP A 201 0.29 -14.47 -37.21
N SER A 202 1.21 -15.41 -37.03
CA SER A 202 0.93 -16.85 -37.19
C SER A 202 -0.11 -17.40 -36.22
N LEU A 203 -0.39 -16.67 -35.12
CA LEU A 203 -1.38 -17.06 -34.11
C LEU A 203 -2.77 -16.45 -34.35
N GLN A 204 -3.00 -15.80 -35.51
CA GLN A 204 -4.26 -15.11 -35.80
C GLN A 204 -5.48 -16.05 -35.74
N ASP A 205 -5.41 -17.22 -36.39
CA ASP A 205 -6.50 -18.19 -36.39
C ASP A 205 -6.86 -18.68 -34.97
N PHE A 206 -5.83 -18.94 -34.14
CA PHE A 206 -6.02 -19.30 -32.74
C PHE A 206 -6.74 -18.17 -31.98
N ARG A 207 -6.30 -16.92 -32.13
CA ARG A 207 -6.94 -15.77 -31.47
C ARG A 207 -8.39 -15.60 -31.89
N ASP A 208 -8.69 -15.76 -33.17
CA ASP A 208 -10.06 -15.60 -33.69
C ASP A 208 -10.98 -16.71 -33.19
N GLN A 209 -10.49 -17.94 -33.09
CA GLN A 209 -11.24 -19.05 -32.48
C GLN A 209 -11.44 -18.83 -30.98
N TYR A 210 -10.40 -18.40 -30.27
CA TYR A 210 -10.50 -18.13 -28.84
C TYR A 210 -11.45 -16.98 -28.53
N LYS A 211 -11.41 -15.92 -29.32
CA LYS A 211 -12.28 -14.76 -29.19
C LYS A 211 -13.76 -15.17 -29.24
N LYS A 212 -14.13 -16.13 -30.10
CA LYS A 212 -15.50 -16.68 -30.13
C LYS A 212 -15.90 -17.31 -28.79
N GLN A 213 -14.98 -18.03 -28.15
CA GLN A 213 -15.21 -18.63 -26.83
C GLN A 213 -15.31 -17.57 -25.72
N TYR A 214 -14.47 -16.53 -25.79
CA TYR A 214 -14.54 -15.39 -24.86
C TYR A 214 -15.85 -14.60 -25.00
N ASP A 215 -16.28 -14.31 -26.23
CA ASP A 215 -17.47 -13.50 -26.51
C ASP A 215 -18.77 -14.18 -26.04
N ILE A 216 -18.83 -15.51 -26.13
CA ILE A 216 -19.95 -16.30 -25.56
C ILE A 216 -19.79 -16.60 -24.07
N GLN A 217 -18.73 -16.09 -23.44
CA GLN A 217 -18.37 -16.32 -22.04
C GLN A 217 -18.31 -17.80 -21.68
N ALA A 218 -17.67 -18.62 -22.53
CA ALA A 218 -17.62 -20.06 -22.38
C ALA A 218 -17.06 -20.46 -20.99
N GLN A 219 -17.74 -21.41 -20.35
CA GLN A 219 -17.44 -21.95 -19.03
C GLN A 219 -17.62 -23.46 -19.04
N ARG A 220 -16.82 -24.20 -18.24
CA ARG A 220 -17.00 -25.65 -18.07
C ARG A 220 -16.35 -26.17 -16.80
N TRP A 221 -16.90 -27.27 -16.30
CA TRP A 221 -16.24 -28.13 -15.32
C TRP A 221 -15.36 -29.16 -16.03
N ILE A 222 -14.19 -29.43 -15.48
CA ILE A 222 -13.32 -30.55 -15.84
C ILE A 222 -12.93 -31.25 -14.55
N GLY A 223 -13.57 -32.39 -14.27
CA GLY A 223 -13.51 -33.01 -12.95
C GLY A 223 -14.01 -32.06 -11.87
N ASP A 224 -13.20 -31.85 -10.84
CA ASP A 224 -13.50 -30.97 -9.70
C ASP A 224 -13.02 -29.52 -9.91
N SER A 225 -12.52 -29.18 -11.10
CA SER A 225 -12.00 -27.85 -11.40
C SER A 225 -12.93 -27.09 -12.36
N PHE A 226 -13.19 -25.82 -12.07
CA PHE A 226 -14.00 -24.96 -12.93
C PHE A 226 -13.16 -23.95 -13.69
N PHE A 227 -13.52 -23.73 -14.96
CA PHE A 227 -12.80 -22.84 -15.87
C PHE A 227 -13.75 -21.96 -16.66
N SER A 228 -13.29 -20.76 -17.02
CA SER A 228 -13.92 -19.90 -18.01
C SER A 228 -12.88 -19.43 -19.02
N ALA A 229 -13.28 -19.19 -20.27
CA ALA A 229 -12.38 -18.63 -21.27
C ALA A 229 -11.70 -17.34 -20.73
N GLY A 230 -12.45 -16.39 -20.16
CA GLY A 230 -11.84 -15.22 -19.52
C GLY A 230 -10.91 -14.42 -20.45
N TYR A 231 -10.40 -13.28 -19.97
CA TYR A 231 -9.61 -12.42 -20.84
C TYR A 231 -8.28 -13.09 -21.21
N LEU A 232 -7.95 -13.09 -22.51
CA LEU A 232 -6.64 -13.46 -23.04
C LEU A 232 -6.05 -12.20 -23.68
N ASP A 233 -4.95 -11.69 -23.13
CA ASP A 233 -4.32 -10.50 -23.68
C ASP A 233 -3.66 -10.85 -25.02
N ASN A 234 -4.24 -10.29 -26.07
CA ASN A 234 -3.82 -10.47 -27.45
C ASN A 234 -3.32 -9.15 -28.06
N SER A 235 -2.69 -8.30 -27.25
CA SER A 235 -2.12 -7.04 -27.72
C SER A 235 -0.58 -7.07 -27.71
N LYS A 236 0.04 -6.00 -28.21
CA LYS A 236 1.45 -5.70 -27.95
C LYS A 236 1.57 -5.27 -26.49
N ILE A 237 1.67 -6.27 -25.61
CA ILE A 237 1.23 -6.28 -24.21
C ILE A 237 1.92 -5.31 -23.23
N TYR A 238 2.87 -4.50 -23.69
CA TYR A 238 3.63 -3.64 -22.78
C TYR A 238 4.12 -2.35 -23.44
N ASN A 239 4.34 -1.35 -22.58
CA ASN A 239 4.94 -0.07 -22.92
C ASN A 239 6.45 -0.10 -22.59
N HIS A 240 7.31 0.45 -23.43
CA HIS A 240 8.76 0.56 -23.13
C HIS A 240 9.04 1.38 -21.85
N GLU A 241 8.17 2.32 -21.50
CA GLU A 241 8.26 3.06 -20.23
C GLU A 241 8.05 2.15 -19.01
N PHE A 242 7.28 1.06 -19.13
CA PHE A 242 7.17 0.06 -18.07
C PHE A 242 8.52 -0.62 -17.80
N ILE A 243 9.24 -0.99 -18.87
CA ILE A 243 10.59 -1.57 -18.77
C ILE A 243 11.53 -0.57 -18.10
N ALA A 244 11.54 0.68 -18.55
CA ALA A 244 12.36 1.74 -17.97
C ALA A 244 12.06 1.96 -16.47
N SER A 245 10.79 2.00 -16.08
CA SER A 245 10.41 2.13 -14.67
C SER A 245 10.80 0.91 -13.82
N MET A 246 10.73 -0.31 -14.37
CA MET A 246 11.19 -1.52 -13.68
C MET A 246 12.71 -1.52 -13.48
N ILE A 247 13.48 -1.06 -14.46
CA ILE A 247 14.94 -0.89 -14.34
C ILE A 247 15.26 0.14 -13.25
N ALA A 248 14.58 1.28 -13.25
CA ALA A 248 14.75 2.31 -12.22
C ALA A 248 14.44 1.75 -10.83
N PHE A 249 13.37 0.98 -10.68
CA PHE A 249 13.01 0.36 -9.40
C PHE A 249 14.04 -0.69 -8.95
N LYS A 250 14.51 -1.53 -9.87
CA LYS A 250 15.60 -2.49 -9.60
C LYS A 250 16.86 -1.78 -9.13
N ASN A 251 17.28 -0.72 -9.82
CA ASN A 251 18.50 0.02 -9.47
C ASN A 251 18.39 0.72 -8.10
N TYR A 252 17.21 1.24 -7.78
CA TYR A 252 16.91 1.81 -6.47
C TYR A 252 17.08 0.79 -5.33
N LEU A 253 16.55 -0.43 -5.51
CA LEU A 253 16.69 -1.51 -4.54
C LEU A 253 18.14 -2.04 -4.49
N ALA A 254 18.79 -2.20 -5.64
CA ALA A 254 20.17 -2.69 -5.73
C ALA A 254 21.17 -1.76 -5.04
N ALA A 255 20.97 -0.44 -5.08
CA ALA A 255 21.78 0.53 -4.32
C ALA A 255 21.71 0.34 -2.79
N ARG A 256 20.76 -0.49 -2.34
CA ARG A 256 20.49 -0.85 -0.93
C ARG A 256 20.74 -2.33 -0.66
N ASN A 257 21.40 -3.02 -1.60
CA ASN A 257 21.66 -4.46 -1.56
C ASN A 257 20.39 -5.33 -1.45
N VAL A 258 19.28 -4.84 -2.00
CA VAL A 258 18.02 -5.58 -2.09
C VAL A 258 17.80 -5.99 -3.55
N ASP A 259 17.66 -7.29 -3.80
CA ASP A 259 17.35 -7.78 -5.14
C ASP A 259 15.84 -7.62 -5.44
N LEU A 260 15.51 -7.34 -6.69
CA LEU A 260 14.12 -7.35 -7.19
C LEU A 260 13.86 -8.62 -7.99
N ILE A 261 12.82 -9.36 -7.60
CA ILE A 261 12.25 -10.49 -8.35
C ILE A 261 10.79 -10.18 -8.63
N ILE A 262 10.44 -10.11 -9.91
CA ILE A 262 9.08 -9.79 -10.32
C ILE A 262 8.37 -11.02 -10.89
N VAL A 263 7.06 -11.00 -10.81
CA VAL A 263 6.21 -11.99 -11.46
C VAL A 263 4.95 -11.32 -11.97
N ARG A 264 4.58 -11.62 -13.21
CA ARG A 264 3.29 -11.19 -13.74
C ARG A 264 2.26 -12.24 -13.32
N VAL A 265 1.24 -11.84 -12.57
CA VAL A 265 0.07 -12.70 -12.38
C VAL A 265 -0.58 -12.90 -13.75
N PRO A 266 -0.81 -14.13 -14.24
CA PRO A 266 -1.39 -14.31 -15.56
C PRO A 266 -2.86 -13.85 -15.61
N ASN A 267 -3.43 -13.77 -16.81
CA ASN A 267 -4.88 -13.73 -17.00
C ASN A 267 -5.46 -15.14 -17.05
N LYS A 268 -6.75 -15.28 -16.72
CA LYS A 268 -7.52 -16.54 -16.87
C LYS A 268 -7.31 -17.19 -18.24
N GLY A 269 -7.47 -16.42 -19.31
CA GLY A 269 -7.37 -16.95 -20.65
C GLY A 269 -5.97 -17.44 -21.02
N GLU A 270 -4.91 -16.96 -20.36
CA GLU A 270 -3.53 -17.41 -20.64
C GLU A 270 -3.25 -18.81 -20.08
N ILE A 271 -3.98 -19.21 -19.03
CA ILE A 271 -3.83 -20.51 -18.40
C ILE A 271 -4.90 -21.52 -18.82
N ASP A 272 -6.01 -21.07 -19.43
CA ASP A 272 -7.16 -21.93 -19.71
C ASP A 272 -7.49 -22.06 -21.21
N TYR A 273 -6.81 -21.34 -22.11
CA TYR A 273 -7.26 -21.27 -23.51
C TYR A 273 -7.38 -22.63 -24.20
N ASP A 274 -6.49 -23.56 -23.88
CA ASP A 274 -6.41 -24.89 -24.49
C ASP A 274 -7.55 -25.81 -24.07
N LEU A 275 -8.33 -25.40 -23.08
CA LEU A 275 -9.59 -26.05 -22.70
C LEU A 275 -10.76 -25.65 -23.60
N PHE A 276 -10.65 -24.54 -24.33
CA PHE A 276 -11.74 -23.95 -25.10
C PHE A 276 -11.47 -23.92 -26.61
N THR A 277 -10.21 -23.96 -27.03
CA THR A 277 -9.79 -23.95 -28.44
C THR A 277 -8.52 -24.78 -28.63
N PRO A 278 -8.25 -25.35 -29.82
CA PRO A 278 -6.98 -26.00 -30.10
C PRO A 278 -5.79 -25.08 -29.78
N ALA A 279 -4.85 -25.59 -28.98
CA ALA A 279 -3.68 -24.83 -28.53
C ALA A 279 -2.64 -24.64 -29.65
N PRO A 280 -1.88 -23.53 -29.64
CA PRO A 280 -0.59 -23.46 -30.32
C PRO A 280 0.33 -24.58 -29.83
N SER A 281 1.15 -25.13 -30.72
CA SER A 281 1.97 -26.33 -30.46
C SER A 281 3.00 -26.15 -29.35
N ASP A 282 3.46 -24.93 -29.12
CA ASP A 282 4.39 -24.54 -28.07
C ASP A 282 3.70 -24.00 -26.80
N HIS A 283 2.37 -23.98 -26.81
CA HIS A 283 1.53 -23.42 -25.76
C HIS A 283 1.81 -21.94 -25.43
N ILE A 284 2.26 -21.15 -26.41
CA ILE A 284 2.42 -19.70 -26.30
C ILE A 284 1.25 -19.00 -26.99
N SER A 285 0.44 -18.28 -26.20
CA SER A 285 -0.73 -17.55 -26.70
C SER A 285 -0.43 -16.10 -27.12
N ASN A 286 0.64 -15.50 -26.58
CA ASN A 286 1.06 -14.15 -26.94
C ASN A 286 2.61 -14.00 -26.88
N PRO A 287 3.31 -13.94 -28.03
CA PRO A 287 4.77 -13.81 -28.05
C PRO A 287 5.28 -12.45 -27.56
N TYR A 288 4.46 -11.39 -27.59
CA TYR A 288 4.85 -10.09 -27.03
C TYR A 288 5.03 -10.12 -25.50
N LEU A 289 4.41 -11.08 -24.82
CA LEU A 289 4.68 -11.32 -23.40
C LEU A 289 6.11 -11.83 -23.18
N LEU A 290 6.57 -12.76 -24.03
CA LEU A 290 7.95 -13.25 -23.99
C LEU A 290 8.96 -12.18 -24.39
N ARG A 291 8.60 -11.30 -25.33
CA ARG A 291 9.41 -10.14 -25.67
C ARG A 291 9.60 -9.21 -24.46
N MET A 292 8.53 -8.89 -23.74
CA MET A 292 8.61 -8.12 -22.50
C MET A 292 9.53 -8.80 -21.47
N TYR A 293 9.38 -10.12 -21.28
CA TYR A 293 10.23 -10.88 -20.37
C TYR A 293 11.70 -10.81 -20.79
N LYS A 294 11.99 -10.97 -22.08
CA LYS A 294 13.33 -10.86 -22.63
C LYS A 294 13.94 -9.49 -22.36
N GLU A 295 13.23 -8.40 -22.65
CA GLU A 295 13.73 -7.04 -22.43
C GLU A 295 14.00 -6.75 -20.95
N LEU A 296 13.18 -7.27 -20.02
CA LEU A 296 13.43 -7.19 -18.58
C LEU A 296 14.69 -7.98 -18.17
N LEU A 297 14.80 -9.23 -18.63
CA LEU A 297 15.93 -10.11 -18.31
C LEU A 297 17.25 -9.56 -18.86
N GLU A 298 17.25 -9.02 -20.08
CA GLU A 298 18.42 -8.35 -20.68
C GLU A 298 18.84 -7.09 -19.92
N ALA A 299 17.89 -6.40 -19.28
CA ALA A 299 18.16 -5.28 -18.40
C ALA A 299 18.51 -5.69 -16.96
N ASP A 300 18.80 -6.99 -16.74
CA ASP A 300 19.10 -7.56 -15.45
C ASP A 300 17.97 -7.30 -14.43
N VAL A 301 16.72 -7.49 -14.86
CA VAL A 301 15.52 -7.54 -14.01
C VAL A 301 14.98 -8.98 -14.05
N GLU A 302 15.06 -9.69 -12.94
CA GLU A 302 14.62 -11.09 -12.88
C GLU A 302 13.09 -11.15 -12.86
N ILE A 303 12.52 -11.77 -13.90
CA ILE A 303 11.10 -12.08 -13.99
C ILE A 303 10.90 -13.59 -14.06
N ILE A 304 9.98 -14.12 -13.24
CA ILE A 304 9.65 -15.55 -13.25
C ILE A 304 8.79 -15.88 -14.48
N THR A 305 9.39 -16.52 -15.49
CA THR A 305 8.74 -16.86 -16.77
C THR A 305 7.91 -18.15 -16.70
N SER A 306 8.10 -18.97 -15.66
CA SER A 306 7.51 -20.31 -15.51
C SER A 306 6.06 -20.32 -15.01
N ILE A 307 5.45 -19.18 -14.64
CA ILE A 307 4.14 -19.18 -13.99
C ILE A 307 3.03 -19.74 -14.87
N ILE A 308 2.91 -19.31 -16.12
CA ILE A 308 1.87 -19.80 -17.04
C ILE A 308 1.97 -21.31 -17.24
N PRO A 309 3.13 -21.89 -17.63
CA PRO A 309 3.23 -23.34 -17.80
C PRO A 309 3.00 -24.11 -16.48
N ARG A 310 3.50 -23.62 -15.35
CA ARG A 310 3.26 -24.24 -14.03
C ARG A 310 1.79 -24.18 -13.61
N ALA A 311 1.10 -23.09 -13.91
CA ALA A 311 -0.33 -22.95 -13.67
C ALA A 311 -1.12 -23.97 -14.50
N LYS A 312 -0.79 -24.15 -15.79
CA LYS A 312 -1.41 -25.17 -16.64
C LYS A 312 -1.20 -26.60 -16.13
N GLU A 313 0.01 -26.92 -15.66
CA GLU A 313 0.34 -28.23 -15.06
C GLU A 313 -0.52 -28.50 -13.82
N LYS A 314 -0.76 -27.47 -13.00
CA LYS A 314 -1.41 -27.60 -11.70
C LYS A 314 -2.91 -27.30 -11.68
N ARG A 315 -3.48 -26.74 -12.75
CA ARG A 315 -4.86 -26.20 -12.72
C ARG A 315 -5.95 -27.21 -12.37
N LEU A 316 -5.70 -28.51 -12.58
CA LEU A 316 -6.61 -29.60 -12.20
C LEU A 316 -6.41 -30.11 -10.76
N GLN A 317 -5.38 -29.65 -10.05
CA GLN A 317 -5.11 -29.96 -8.64
C GLN A 317 -5.89 -29.05 -7.69
N TYR A 318 -6.42 -27.94 -8.21
CA TYR A 318 -7.17 -26.94 -7.45
C TYR A 318 -8.59 -26.82 -8.03
N PRO A 319 -9.62 -26.68 -7.18
CA PRO A 319 -10.96 -26.44 -7.69
C PRO A 319 -11.07 -25.13 -8.50
N LEU A 320 -10.31 -24.10 -8.10
CA LEU A 320 -10.28 -22.80 -8.77
C LEU A 320 -8.86 -22.24 -8.86
N MET A 321 -8.47 -21.84 -10.07
CA MET A 321 -7.28 -21.02 -10.33
C MET A 321 -7.58 -19.52 -10.15
N TYR A 322 -8.80 -19.10 -10.49
CA TYR A 322 -9.33 -17.76 -10.35
C TYR A 322 -10.73 -17.79 -9.74
N TRP A 323 -11.22 -16.65 -9.29
CA TRP A 323 -12.65 -16.52 -8.99
C TRP A 323 -13.44 -16.44 -10.30
N TYR A 324 -14.19 -17.50 -10.62
CA TYR A 324 -14.95 -17.64 -11.87
C TYR A 324 -16.45 -17.34 -11.73
N GLN A 325 -16.92 -17.02 -10.53
CA GLN A 325 -18.31 -16.68 -10.23
C GLN A 325 -18.78 -15.41 -10.94
N ASP A 326 -17.82 -14.52 -11.24
CA ASP A 326 -17.98 -13.41 -12.13
C ASP A 326 -16.97 -13.59 -13.27
N PHE A 327 -17.47 -13.60 -14.51
CA PHE A 327 -16.63 -13.77 -15.70
C PHE A 327 -15.57 -12.66 -15.80
N ALA A 328 -15.91 -11.43 -15.41
CA ALA A 328 -15.01 -10.28 -15.45
C ALA A 328 -14.04 -10.21 -14.26
N GLN A 329 -14.27 -11.00 -13.22
CA GLN A 329 -13.37 -11.06 -12.07
C GLN A 329 -12.03 -11.66 -12.48
N ASN A 330 -10.91 -10.99 -12.20
CA ASN A 330 -9.57 -11.46 -12.58
C ASN A 330 -8.64 -11.70 -11.39
N HIS A 331 -9.14 -11.55 -10.16
CA HIS A 331 -8.34 -11.88 -8.98
C HIS A 331 -8.03 -13.38 -8.93
N PRO A 332 -6.78 -13.77 -8.58
CA PRO A 332 -6.42 -15.16 -8.44
C PRO A 332 -7.21 -15.80 -7.29
N ALA A 333 -7.52 -17.08 -7.45
CA ALA A 333 -7.97 -17.92 -6.35
C ALA A 333 -6.76 -18.71 -5.81
N GLU A 334 -7.04 -19.74 -5.02
CA GLU A 334 -6.03 -20.53 -4.33
C GLU A 334 -4.94 -21.08 -5.26
N GLY A 335 -5.32 -21.65 -6.41
CA GLY A 335 -4.37 -22.35 -7.27
C GLY A 335 -3.27 -21.45 -7.85
N ILE A 336 -3.62 -20.25 -8.33
CA ILE A 336 -2.60 -19.28 -8.81
C ILE A 336 -1.76 -18.77 -7.65
N SER A 337 -2.37 -18.51 -6.49
CA SER A 337 -1.64 -18.04 -5.32
C SER A 337 -0.58 -19.04 -4.85
N TRP A 338 -0.89 -20.35 -4.89
CA TRP A 338 0.09 -21.41 -4.63
C TRP A 338 1.21 -21.47 -5.67
N VAL A 339 0.88 -21.46 -6.96
CA VAL A 339 1.89 -21.51 -8.03
C VAL A 339 2.91 -20.38 -7.88
N ILE A 340 2.44 -19.16 -7.62
CA ILE A 340 3.33 -18.01 -7.42
C ILE A 340 4.15 -18.15 -6.13
N ALA A 341 3.52 -18.55 -5.03
CA ALA A 341 4.20 -18.73 -3.75
C ALA A 341 5.32 -19.79 -3.82
N GLU A 342 5.10 -20.88 -4.55
CA GLU A 342 6.11 -21.92 -4.78
C GLU A 342 7.31 -21.40 -5.56
N GLU A 343 7.09 -20.69 -6.67
CA GLU A 343 8.18 -20.15 -7.47
C GLU A 343 8.95 -19.07 -6.69
N PHE A 344 8.26 -18.24 -5.92
CA PHE A 344 8.90 -17.31 -5.00
C PHE A 344 9.71 -18.00 -3.90
N ALA A 345 9.18 -19.05 -3.27
CA ALA A 345 9.90 -19.82 -2.26
C ALA A 345 11.20 -20.41 -2.84
N LYS A 346 11.13 -20.98 -4.06
CA LYS A 346 12.32 -21.47 -4.78
C LYS A 346 13.35 -20.36 -4.98
N ARG A 347 12.94 -19.19 -5.45
CA ARG A 347 13.88 -18.08 -5.69
C ARG A 347 14.44 -17.50 -4.40
N ALA A 348 13.63 -17.35 -3.36
CA ALA A 348 14.05 -16.81 -2.07
C ALA A 348 15.02 -17.75 -1.32
N ASN A 349 14.97 -19.06 -1.56
CA ASN A 349 15.85 -20.03 -0.90
C ASN A 349 17.33 -19.92 -1.33
N ARG A 350 17.70 -19.11 -2.33
CA ARG A 350 19.11 -18.87 -2.66
C ARG A 350 19.80 -17.87 -1.73
N TYR A 351 19.04 -17.14 -0.91
CA TYR A 351 19.57 -16.11 -0.01
C TYR A 351 19.96 -16.72 1.34
N SER A 352 21.21 -16.55 1.74
CA SER A 352 21.77 -17.05 3.00
C SER A 352 20.95 -16.61 4.22
N ARG A 353 20.53 -15.34 4.28
CA ARG A 353 19.71 -14.81 5.39
C ARG A 353 18.33 -15.44 5.46
N VAL A 354 17.72 -15.75 4.32
CA VAL A 354 16.44 -16.49 4.28
C VAL A 354 16.64 -17.88 4.89
N ASN A 355 17.74 -18.55 4.57
CA ASN A 355 18.03 -19.88 5.08
C ASN A 355 18.50 -19.93 6.53
N SER A 356 19.17 -18.88 7.02
CA SER A 356 19.74 -18.83 8.37
C SER A 356 18.73 -18.48 9.45
N LEU A 357 17.57 -17.90 9.09
CA LEU A 357 16.56 -17.54 10.08
C LEU A 357 15.89 -18.79 10.67
N PRO A 358 15.52 -18.75 11.98
CA PRO A 358 14.69 -19.79 12.57
C PRO A 358 13.39 -19.95 11.80
N LYS A 359 13.09 -21.19 11.41
CA LYS A 359 11.89 -21.53 10.64
C LYS A 359 10.73 -21.76 11.59
N GLN A 360 9.63 -21.05 11.36
CA GLN A 360 8.37 -21.32 12.01
C GLN A 360 7.69 -22.50 11.33
N VAL A 361 6.96 -23.29 12.12
CA VAL A 361 6.12 -24.37 11.61
C VAL A 361 4.70 -23.83 11.51
N PHE A 362 4.15 -23.90 10.30
CA PHE A 362 2.77 -23.56 10.01
C PHE A 362 1.99 -24.81 9.61
N THR A 363 0.68 -24.78 9.81
CA THR A 363 -0.21 -25.85 9.35
C THR A 363 -1.25 -25.29 8.38
N LEU A 364 -1.79 -26.17 7.53
CA LEU A 364 -2.88 -25.83 6.63
C LEU A 364 -4.21 -26.21 7.30
N LYS A 365 -5.21 -25.34 7.17
CA LYS A 365 -6.61 -25.64 7.51
C LYS A 365 -7.53 -25.25 6.36
N ASP A 366 -8.76 -25.73 6.40
CA ASP A 366 -9.80 -25.29 5.48
C ASP A 366 -10.42 -23.98 5.98
N ALA A 367 -10.61 -23.03 5.05
CA ALA A 367 -11.39 -21.82 5.23
C ALA A 367 -12.48 -21.73 4.16
N SER A 368 -13.37 -20.74 4.28
CA SER A 368 -14.40 -20.48 3.27
C SER A 368 -14.58 -18.99 3.03
N THR A 369 -15.11 -18.64 1.86
CA THR A 369 -15.40 -17.26 1.48
C THR A 369 -16.60 -16.63 2.21
N ALA A 370 -17.30 -17.37 3.09
CA ALA A 370 -18.51 -16.92 3.77
C ALA A 370 -18.32 -15.64 4.60
N GLU A 371 -17.13 -15.46 5.16
CA GLU A 371 -16.74 -14.32 6.00
C GLU A 371 -15.79 -13.35 5.27
N ASP A 372 -15.53 -13.60 3.97
CA ASP A 372 -14.65 -12.79 3.14
C ASP A 372 -15.42 -11.74 2.34
N TRP A 373 -14.68 -10.73 1.89
CA TRP A 373 -15.19 -9.63 1.06
C TRP A 373 -15.84 -10.08 -0.27
N VAL A 374 -15.49 -11.27 -0.77
CA VAL A 374 -16.04 -11.81 -2.04
C VAL A 374 -17.35 -12.58 -1.87
N ASN A 375 -17.55 -13.25 -0.73
CA ASN A 375 -18.74 -14.07 -0.44
C ASN A 375 -19.16 -15.03 -1.59
N PHE A 376 -18.19 -15.58 -2.32
CA PHE A 376 -18.45 -16.35 -3.53
C PHE A 376 -18.91 -17.78 -3.24
N LYS A 377 -19.89 -18.25 -4.00
CA LYS A 377 -20.40 -19.62 -3.97
C LYS A 377 -19.87 -20.44 -5.14
N TRP A 378 -19.97 -21.77 -5.08
CA TRP A 378 -19.56 -22.60 -6.21
C TRP A 378 -20.42 -22.35 -7.46
N PRO A 379 -19.84 -22.44 -8.68
CA PRO A 379 -20.62 -22.50 -9.90
C PRO A 379 -21.55 -23.73 -9.93
N ALA A 380 -22.68 -23.64 -10.63
CA ALA A 380 -23.57 -24.79 -10.81
C ALA A 380 -22.96 -25.85 -11.74
N GLY A 381 -23.50 -27.08 -11.70
CA GLY A 381 -23.17 -28.13 -12.67
C GLY A 381 -22.02 -29.07 -12.27
N ASN A 382 -21.60 -29.07 -11.00
CA ASN A 382 -20.67 -30.06 -10.46
C ASN A 382 -21.39 -31.00 -9.46
N PRO A 383 -21.14 -32.32 -9.50
CA PRO A 383 -21.76 -33.27 -8.58
C PRO A 383 -21.23 -33.20 -7.14
N LYS A 384 -20.01 -32.68 -6.94
CA LYS A 384 -19.33 -32.56 -5.64
C LYS A 384 -19.61 -31.23 -4.95
N PHE A 385 -19.78 -30.15 -5.71
CA PHE A 385 -19.92 -28.80 -5.19
C PHE A 385 -21.32 -28.24 -5.41
N SER A 386 -21.98 -27.77 -4.34
CA SER A 386 -23.28 -27.13 -4.44
C SER A 386 -23.15 -25.62 -4.68
N ASN A 387 -23.96 -25.08 -5.59
CA ASN A 387 -24.02 -23.63 -5.83
C ASN A 387 -24.65 -22.81 -4.67
N THR A 388 -25.13 -23.50 -3.63
CA THR A 388 -25.57 -22.87 -2.38
C THR A 388 -24.44 -22.73 -1.35
N GLU A 389 -23.35 -23.48 -1.52
CA GLU A 389 -22.20 -23.51 -0.62
C GLU A 389 -21.14 -22.49 -1.01
N TYR A 390 -20.47 -21.95 0.01
CA TYR A 390 -19.34 -21.06 -0.17
C TYR A 390 -18.11 -21.81 -0.65
N VAL A 391 -17.32 -21.14 -1.50
CA VAL A 391 -16.05 -21.70 -1.96
C VAL A 391 -15.11 -21.88 -0.77
N ARG A 392 -14.45 -23.04 -0.74
CA ARG A 392 -13.42 -23.37 0.24
C ARG A 392 -12.02 -23.21 -0.37
N TYR A 393 -11.06 -22.86 0.48
CA TYR A 393 -9.65 -22.75 0.15
C TYR A 393 -8.80 -23.05 1.39
N THR A 394 -7.51 -23.34 1.21
CA THR A 394 -6.60 -23.56 2.35
C THR A 394 -6.11 -22.24 2.95
N THR A 395 -6.07 -22.20 4.29
CA THR A 395 -5.47 -21.15 5.09
C THR A 395 -4.20 -21.65 5.78
N VAL A 396 -3.21 -20.77 5.93
CA VAL A 396 -2.00 -20.99 6.71
C VAL A 396 -2.18 -20.43 8.11
N VAL A 397 -2.06 -21.31 9.12
CA VAL A 397 -2.18 -20.94 10.53
C VAL A 397 -0.90 -21.23 11.32
N ASP A 398 -0.69 -20.46 12.38
CA ASP A 398 0.40 -20.65 13.34
C ASP A 398 0.14 -21.82 14.31
N ASN A 399 1.08 -22.05 15.24
CA ASN A 399 0.97 -23.10 16.26
C ASN A 399 -0.18 -22.88 17.27
N LYS A 400 -0.83 -21.71 17.26
CA LYS A 400 -2.02 -21.38 18.05
C LYS A 400 -3.28 -21.42 17.19
N GLU A 401 -3.19 -22.00 16.00
CA GLU A 401 -4.28 -22.10 15.03
C GLU A 401 -4.83 -20.76 14.54
N LYS A 402 -4.06 -19.68 14.69
CA LYS A 402 -4.45 -18.35 14.19
C LYS A 402 -3.91 -18.16 12.77
N PRO A 403 -4.66 -17.52 11.86
CA PRO A 403 -4.13 -17.14 10.55
C PRO A 403 -2.80 -16.41 10.67
N VAL A 404 -1.86 -16.73 9.78
CA VAL A 404 -0.51 -16.13 9.81
C VAL A 404 -0.59 -14.61 9.77
N GLY A 405 -0.05 -13.98 10.82
CA GLY A 405 -0.07 -12.52 10.97
C GLY A 405 0.91 -11.84 10.03
N LEU A 406 0.42 -11.36 8.88
CA LEU A 406 1.18 -10.56 7.92
C LEU A 406 0.92 -9.07 8.15
N LYS A 407 1.98 -8.27 8.22
CA LYS A 407 1.90 -6.83 8.47
C LYS A 407 3.11 -6.13 7.87
N LYS A 408 2.99 -4.83 7.66
CA LYS A 408 4.10 -3.94 7.32
C LYS A 408 5.03 -3.75 8.52
N GLY A 409 6.33 -3.63 8.27
CA GLY A 409 7.35 -3.37 9.28
C GLY A 409 7.82 -4.65 10.00
N GLN A 410 7.60 -5.83 9.43
CA GLN A 410 8.20 -7.05 9.95
C GLN A 410 9.72 -7.01 9.77
N ALA A 411 10.46 -7.54 10.75
CA ALA A 411 11.89 -7.77 10.62
C ALA A 411 12.14 -9.05 9.78
N SER A 412 11.92 -8.96 8.46
CA SER A 412 12.09 -10.07 7.53
C SER A 412 13.10 -9.72 6.44
N PRO A 413 13.94 -10.66 5.97
CA PRO A 413 14.80 -10.45 4.80
C PRO A 413 14.01 -10.47 3.48
N VAL A 414 12.74 -10.90 3.52
CA VAL A 414 11.86 -10.96 2.37
C VAL A 414 10.80 -9.88 2.50
N LEU A 415 10.71 -9.02 1.50
CA LEU A 415 9.62 -8.08 1.32
C LEU A 415 8.72 -8.60 0.20
N VAL A 416 7.42 -8.74 0.44
CA VAL A 416 6.42 -8.96 -0.60
C VAL A 416 5.64 -7.67 -0.79
N LEU A 417 5.50 -7.22 -2.03
CA LEU A 417 4.73 -6.01 -2.34
C LEU A 417 3.77 -6.20 -3.52
N GLY A 418 2.69 -5.42 -3.56
CA GLY A 418 1.69 -5.50 -4.63
C GLY A 418 0.31 -5.01 -4.20
N SER A 419 -0.71 -5.31 -5.00
CA SER A 419 -2.08 -4.86 -4.75
C SER A 419 -2.99 -5.90 -4.11
N SER A 420 -4.30 -5.81 -4.35
CA SER A 420 -5.28 -6.80 -3.90
C SER A 420 -5.03 -8.21 -4.46
N PHE A 421 -4.27 -8.34 -5.55
CA PHE A 421 -3.96 -9.66 -6.12
C PHE A 421 -3.11 -10.52 -5.20
N ILE A 422 -2.22 -9.90 -4.41
CA ILE A 422 -1.39 -10.64 -3.45
C ILE A 422 -2.17 -11.05 -2.21
N THR A 423 -3.35 -10.46 -2.00
CA THR A 423 -4.23 -10.72 -0.86
C THR A 423 -5.26 -11.79 -1.11
N ALA A 424 -5.35 -12.30 -2.34
CA ALA A 424 -6.33 -13.32 -2.68
C ALA A 424 -5.75 -14.74 -2.45
N PRO A 425 -6.55 -15.74 -2.05
CA PRO A 425 -7.98 -15.68 -1.71
C PRO A 425 -8.41 -14.71 -0.58
N SER A 426 -7.70 -14.70 0.54
CA SER A 426 -7.98 -13.86 1.71
C SER A 426 -6.73 -13.69 2.58
N LEU A 427 -6.21 -12.48 2.68
CA LEU A 427 -5.07 -12.15 3.53
C LEU A 427 -5.43 -12.29 5.02
N SER A 428 -6.61 -11.81 5.44
CA SER A 428 -7.06 -11.86 6.84
C SER A 428 -7.22 -13.29 7.34
N ASN A 429 -7.64 -14.19 6.44
CA ASN A 429 -7.77 -15.60 6.75
C ASN A 429 -6.52 -16.40 6.38
N GLY A 430 -5.36 -15.79 6.10
CA GLY A 430 -4.12 -16.53 5.85
C GLY A 430 -4.11 -17.40 4.58
N GLY A 431 -5.02 -17.17 3.64
CA GLY A 431 -5.03 -17.83 2.33
C GLY A 431 -4.59 -16.84 1.26
N SER A 432 -3.29 -16.64 1.07
CA SER A 432 -2.77 -15.65 0.12
C SER A 432 -1.35 -15.99 -0.34
N ILE A 433 -0.85 -15.35 -1.41
CA ILE A 433 0.54 -15.54 -1.89
C ILE A 433 1.57 -15.43 -0.75
N PRO A 434 1.63 -14.34 0.05
CA PRO A 434 2.58 -14.24 1.15
C PRO A 434 2.31 -15.24 2.28
N SER A 435 1.06 -15.68 2.49
CA SER A 435 0.75 -16.71 3.49
C SER A 435 1.29 -18.08 3.07
N TYR A 436 1.04 -18.51 1.84
CA TYR A 436 1.56 -19.77 1.30
C TYR A 436 3.09 -19.74 1.20
N PHE A 437 3.68 -18.58 0.87
CA PHE A 437 5.13 -18.39 0.95
C PHE A 437 5.66 -18.65 2.38
N ALA A 438 4.97 -18.15 3.41
CA ALA A 438 5.35 -18.38 4.80
C ALA A 438 5.25 -19.86 5.18
N TYR A 439 4.21 -20.56 4.74
CA TYR A 439 4.09 -22.00 4.90
C TYR A 439 5.26 -22.77 4.26
N LEU A 440 5.61 -22.44 3.02
CA LEU A 440 6.66 -23.12 2.26
C LEU A 440 8.08 -22.88 2.79
N THR A 441 8.34 -21.69 3.33
CA THR A 441 9.70 -21.26 3.71
C THR A 441 9.94 -21.26 5.21
N GLY A 442 8.87 -21.34 6.02
CA GLY A 442 8.89 -21.12 7.47
C GLY A 442 9.19 -19.67 7.86
N ILE A 443 9.18 -18.72 6.92
CA ILE A 443 9.48 -17.31 7.17
C ILE A 443 8.26 -16.45 6.89
N ILE A 444 7.89 -15.60 7.84
CA ILE A 444 6.87 -14.59 7.60
C ILE A 444 7.51 -13.42 6.81
N PRO A 445 7.08 -13.14 5.57
CA PRO A 445 7.59 -12.01 4.83
C PRO A 445 7.07 -10.69 5.43
N ASP A 446 7.82 -9.61 5.24
CA ASP A 446 7.26 -8.26 5.40
C ASP A 446 6.33 -7.96 4.22
N LEU A 447 5.29 -7.17 4.46
CA LEU A 447 4.22 -6.95 3.48
C LEU A 447 3.95 -5.47 3.27
N VAL A 448 4.06 -5.01 2.02
CA VAL A 448 3.57 -3.71 1.58
C VAL A 448 2.45 -3.93 0.56
N GLN A 449 1.22 -3.71 1.01
CA GLN A 449 0.04 -3.89 0.18
C GLN A 449 -0.70 -2.56 0.05
N ARG A 450 -1.03 -2.17 -1.19
CA ARG A 450 -1.91 -1.03 -1.47
C ARG A 450 -2.91 -1.39 -2.55
N ARG A 451 -4.19 -1.17 -2.26
CA ARG A 451 -5.29 -1.50 -3.19
C ARG A 451 -5.15 -0.69 -4.49
N ASP A 452 -5.26 -1.38 -5.62
CA ASP A 452 -5.18 -0.82 -6.98
C ASP A 452 -3.92 0.00 -7.30
N ALA A 453 -2.80 -0.35 -6.67
CA ALA A 453 -1.60 0.48 -6.64
C ALA A 453 -0.32 -0.27 -7.03
N ASP A 454 -0.39 -1.38 -7.78
CA ASP A 454 0.83 -2.08 -8.27
C ASP A 454 1.77 -1.13 -9.00
N PHE A 455 1.24 -0.30 -9.88
CA PHE A 455 2.05 0.67 -10.61
C PHE A 455 2.66 1.75 -9.70
N MET A 456 2.18 1.91 -8.47
CA MET A 456 2.69 2.87 -7.49
C MET A 456 3.79 2.28 -6.58
N MET A 457 4.02 0.97 -6.63
CA MET A 457 4.89 0.28 -5.68
C MET A 457 6.31 0.87 -5.60
N PRO A 458 6.98 1.24 -6.71
CA PRO A 458 8.29 1.88 -6.62
C PRO A 458 8.29 3.14 -5.76
N ARG A 459 7.33 4.05 -6.01
CA ARG A 459 7.18 5.30 -5.24
C ARG A 459 6.84 5.02 -3.77
N ILE A 460 5.94 4.08 -3.50
CA ILE A 460 5.57 3.71 -2.14
C ILE A 460 6.82 3.26 -1.37
N ILE A 461 7.59 2.33 -1.94
CA ILE A 461 8.82 1.85 -1.32
C ILE A 461 9.87 2.95 -1.16
N ALA A 462 9.96 3.88 -2.11
CA ALA A 462 10.85 5.03 -1.96
C ALA A 462 10.49 5.90 -0.75
N ARG A 463 9.19 6.16 -0.55
CA ARG A 463 8.68 6.94 0.60
C ARG A 463 8.85 6.24 1.94
N GLU A 464 8.89 4.91 1.99
CA GLU A 464 9.22 4.19 3.23
C GLU A 464 10.68 4.41 3.66
N GLY A 465 11.55 4.80 2.71
CA GLY A 465 12.91 5.19 2.98
C GLY A 465 13.88 4.03 3.23
N ASP A 466 15.13 4.41 3.50
CA ASP A 466 16.25 3.50 3.66
C ASP A 466 16.12 2.59 4.88
N ASP A 467 15.60 3.12 5.99
CA ASP A 467 15.43 2.35 7.24
C ASP A 467 14.47 1.17 7.05
N PHE A 468 13.44 1.34 6.22
CA PHE A 468 12.50 0.27 5.89
C PHE A 468 13.16 -0.87 5.09
N LEU A 469 14.12 -0.53 4.23
CA LEU A 469 14.82 -1.49 3.36
C LEU A 469 16.06 -2.10 3.99
N ARG A 470 16.59 -1.51 5.07
CA ARG A 470 17.86 -1.88 5.70
C ARG A 470 18.03 -3.38 5.92
N ASP A 471 16.98 -4.04 6.40
CA ASP A 471 17.03 -5.45 6.79
C ASP A 471 16.50 -6.40 5.72
N ARG A 472 16.23 -5.92 4.50
CA ARG A 472 15.75 -6.72 3.36
C ARG A 472 16.93 -7.28 2.56
N SER A 473 16.72 -8.42 1.94
CA SER A 473 17.65 -9.04 0.99
C SER A 473 17.00 -9.23 -0.37
N VAL A 474 15.69 -9.49 -0.39
CA VAL A 474 14.93 -9.67 -1.63
C VAL A 474 13.55 -9.04 -1.52
N CYS A 475 13.13 -8.40 -2.60
CA CYS A 475 11.82 -7.85 -2.83
C CYS A 475 11.10 -8.68 -3.89
N LEU A 476 9.97 -9.28 -3.53
CA LEU A 476 9.12 -10.11 -4.37
C LEU A 476 7.91 -9.27 -4.82
N PHE A 477 7.79 -9.05 -6.12
CA PHE A 477 6.75 -8.20 -6.70
C PHE A 477 5.87 -8.95 -7.69
N PRO A 478 4.79 -9.60 -7.22
CA PRO A 478 3.66 -9.99 -8.07
C PRO A 478 2.88 -8.75 -8.52
N PHE A 479 2.87 -8.50 -9.82
CA PHE A 479 2.12 -7.41 -10.43
C PHE A 479 0.98 -7.92 -11.32
N VAL A 480 -0.10 -7.17 -11.36
CA VAL A 480 -1.29 -7.49 -12.17
C VAL A 480 -1.03 -7.29 -13.67
N PRO A 481 -1.68 -8.09 -14.54
CA PRO A 481 -1.45 -8.09 -15.99
C PRO A 481 -1.38 -6.70 -16.63
N TRP A 482 -2.33 -5.83 -16.28
CA TRP A 482 -2.51 -4.55 -16.97
C TRP A 482 -1.50 -3.47 -16.60
N VAL A 483 -0.65 -3.71 -15.59
CA VAL A 483 0.42 -2.76 -15.23
C VAL A 483 1.46 -2.65 -16.33
N ALA A 484 1.70 -3.72 -17.09
CA ALA A 484 2.65 -3.72 -18.19
C ALA A 484 2.33 -2.68 -19.29
N HIS A 485 1.07 -2.28 -19.42
CA HIS A 485 0.59 -1.32 -20.43
C HIS A 485 0.96 0.14 -20.13
N LYS A 486 1.59 0.44 -18.99
CA LYS A 486 1.94 1.82 -18.59
C LYS A 486 3.20 1.86 -17.74
N ALA A 487 3.85 3.03 -17.72
CA ALA A 487 4.92 3.30 -16.78
C ALA A 487 4.47 3.03 -15.33
N LEU A 488 5.37 2.47 -14.51
CA LEU A 488 5.20 2.56 -13.06
C LEU A 488 5.43 4.02 -12.65
N ALA A 489 4.79 4.42 -11.57
CA ALA A 489 5.00 5.72 -10.96
C ALA A 489 6.50 5.92 -10.70
N PRO A 490 7.07 7.03 -11.20
CA PRO A 490 8.49 7.26 -11.07
C PRO A 490 8.86 7.34 -9.59
N LEU A 491 10.09 6.90 -9.30
CA LEU A 491 10.72 7.22 -8.02
C LEU A 491 10.78 8.75 -7.90
N PRO A 492 10.52 9.33 -6.72
CA PRO A 492 10.70 10.77 -6.56
C PRO A 492 12.15 11.15 -6.88
N VAL A 493 12.37 12.33 -7.46
CA VAL A 493 13.72 12.77 -7.88
C VAL A 493 14.69 12.78 -6.69
N PHE A 494 14.19 13.13 -5.51
CA PHE A 494 14.93 13.15 -4.26
C PHE A 494 13.97 12.81 -3.10
N ASP A 495 14.54 12.50 -1.94
CA ASP A 495 13.79 12.22 -0.71
C ASP A 495 13.30 13.54 -0.10
N PRO A 496 11.99 13.85 -0.13
CA PRO A 496 11.46 15.12 0.36
C PRO A 496 11.58 15.29 1.88
N ASP A 497 11.74 14.20 2.63
CA ASP A 497 11.72 14.19 4.09
C ASP A 497 13.14 14.35 4.65
N LYS A 498 14.13 13.85 3.92
CA LYS A 498 15.55 14.07 4.23
C LYS A 498 16.13 15.37 3.66
N SER A 499 15.43 16.01 2.72
CA SER A 499 15.92 17.21 2.05
C SER A 499 15.69 18.49 2.86
N THR A 500 16.66 19.41 2.84
CA THR A 500 16.48 20.73 3.45
C THR A 500 15.52 21.56 2.59
N LYS A 501 14.32 21.81 3.13
CA LYS A 501 13.22 22.50 2.44
C LYS A 501 12.75 23.75 3.19
N ALA A 502 12.38 24.79 2.45
CA ALA A 502 11.83 26.03 2.99
C ALA A 502 10.46 26.30 2.35
N LEU A 503 9.42 26.56 3.15
CA LEU A 503 8.09 26.93 2.64
C LEU A 503 8.18 28.30 1.94
N LEU A 504 7.84 28.36 0.66
CA LEU A 504 7.93 29.55 -0.17
C LEU A 504 6.57 30.19 -0.43
N ALA A 505 5.55 29.36 -0.62
CA ALA A 505 4.18 29.79 -0.80
C ALA A 505 3.23 28.75 -0.23
N SER A 506 2.10 29.20 0.27
CA SER A 506 0.99 28.35 0.71
C SER A 506 -0.30 29.01 0.25
N TYR A 507 -1.13 28.24 -0.44
CA TYR A 507 -2.42 28.65 -0.94
C TYR A 507 -3.49 27.83 -0.26
N SER A 508 -4.33 28.46 0.55
CA SER A 508 -5.49 27.83 1.20
C SER A 508 -6.62 28.84 1.33
N GLY A 509 -7.85 28.34 1.50
CA GLY A 509 -9.04 29.17 1.63
C GLY A 509 -9.18 30.21 0.50
N PRO A 510 -9.42 31.50 0.80
CA PRO A 510 -9.56 32.54 -0.23
C PRO A 510 -8.33 32.77 -1.13
N THR A 511 -7.12 32.39 -0.68
CA THR A 511 -5.90 32.58 -1.47
C THR A 511 -5.75 31.51 -2.56
N MET A 512 -6.29 30.31 -2.33
CA MET A 512 -6.33 29.23 -3.33
C MET A 512 -7.21 29.61 -4.52
N HIS A 513 -8.37 30.23 -4.25
CA HIS A 513 -9.28 30.74 -5.27
C HIS A 513 -8.56 31.68 -6.25
N LYS A 514 -7.81 32.67 -5.74
CA LYS A 514 -7.06 33.61 -6.58
C LYS A 514 -5.96 32.93 -7.40
N ALA A 515 -5.28 31.95 -6.81
CA ALA A 515 -4.17 31.25 -7.45
C ALA A 515 -4.62 30.37 -8.62
N ILE A 516 -5.84 29.80 -8.55
CA ILE A 516 -6.36 28.83 -9.52
C ILE A 516 -7.24 29.52 -10.59
N ASP A 517 -8.13 30.43 -10.19
CA ASP A 517 -9.11 31.03 -11.12
C ASP A 517 -8.50 31.95 -12.17
N SER A 518 -7.27 32.40 -11.95
CA SER A 518 -6.50 33.18 -12.92
C SER A 518 -6.06 32.35 -14.14
N PHE A 519 -6.12 31.02 -14.08
CA PHE A 519 -5.62 30.14 -15.13
C PHE A 519 -6.62 29.07 -15.60
N ALA A 520 -7.68 28.78 -14.84
CA ALA A 520 -8.57 27.65 -15.09
C ALA A 520 -9.77 27.93 -16.03
N GLU A 521 -9.67 28.82 -17.01
CA GLU A 521 -10.84 29.25 -17.83
C GLU A 521 -11.60 28.08 -18.48
N THR A 522 -10.91 27.05 -18.94
CA THR A 522 -11.51 25.88 -19.60
C THR A 522 -12.20 24.91 -18.63
N SER A 523 -11.87 24.96 -17.34
CA SER A 523 -12.30 23.98 -16.34
C SER A 523 -13.13 24.59 -15.20
N LYS A 524 -13.42 25.90 -15.25
CA LYS A 524 -14.17 26.63 -14.21
C LYS A 524 -15.49 25.97 -13.80
N HIS A 525 -16.21 25.37 -14.74
CA HIS A 525 -17.49 24.69 -14.45
C HIS A 525 -17.34 23.39 -13.63
N LEU A 526 -16.12 22.85 -13.53
CA LEU A 526 -15.78 21.65 -12.74
C LEU A 526 -15.15 21.99 -11.40
N LEU A 527 -14.91 23.29 -11.13
CA LEU A 527 -14.32 23.77 -9.89
C LEU A 527 -15.40 24.48 -9.08
N SER A 528 -15.49 24.16 -7.79
CA SER A 528 -16.35 24.89 -6.86
C SER A 528 -15.64 25.06 -5.53
N TYR A 529 -15.96 26.11 -4.79
CA TYR A 529 -15.34 26.37 -3.50
C TYR A 529 -16.40 26.32 -2.39
N SER A 530 -16.07 25.67 -1.28
CA SER A 530 -16.86 25.76 -0.05
C SER A 530 -16.68 27.11 0.64
N ALA A 531 -17.49 27.35 1.68
CA ALA A 531 -17.40 28.56 2.51
C ALA A 531 -16.05 28.72 3.24
N ASP A 532 -15.39 27.61 3.62
CA ASP A 532 -14.03 27.64 4.19
C ASP A 532 -12.93 27.77 3.12
N GLY A 533 -13.33 27.87 1.84
CA GLY A 533 -12.46 28.03 0.68
C GLY A 533 -11.73 26.75 0.26
N THR A 534 -12.22 25.58 0.66
CA THR A 534 -11.79 24.28 0.10
C THR A 534 -12.18 24.21 -1.37
N LEU A 535 -11.27 23.76 -2.21
CA LEU A 535 -11.55 23.54 -3.62
C LEU A 535 -12.14 22.13 -3.80
N HIS A 536 -13.33 22.07 -4.37
CA HIS A 536 -13.97 20.85 -4.82
C HIS A 536 -13.80 20.72 -6.33
N VAL A 537 -13.10 19.66 -6.73
CA VAL A 537 -12.93 19.28 -8.12
C VAL A 537 -13.98 18.22 -8.45
N GLN A 538 -14.95 18.60 -9.28
CA GLN A 538 -16.04 17.74 -9.71
C GLN A 538 -15.58 16.88 -10.90
N PRO A 539 -15.75 15.54 -10.83
CA PRO A 539 -15.50 14.70 -12.00
C PRO A 539 -16.51 15.00 -13.11
N VAL A 540 -16.05 14.98 -14.37
CA VAL A 540 -16.96 15.07 -15.52
C VAL A 540 -17.81 13.79 -15.57
N TYR A 541 -19.12 13.95 -15.50
CA TYR A 541 -20.07 12.84 -15.55
C TYR A 541 -20.03 12.12 -16.91
N GLY A 542 -19.92 10.80 -16.90
CA GLY A 542 -20.07 9.95 -18.08
C GLY A 542 -18.78 9.62 -18.84
N GLU A 543 -17.70 10.38 -18.62
CA GLU A 543 -16.40 10.08 -19.19
C GLU A 543 -15.58 9.22 -18.23
N ARG A 544 -15.16 8.04 -18.68
CA ARG A 544 -14.25 7.19 -17.90
C ARG A 544 -12.90 7.90 -17.79
N ASN A 545 -12.59 8.43 -16.61
CA ASN A 545 -11.33 9.10 -16.25
C ASN A 545 -11.19 10.55 -16.75
N ALA A 546 -12.26 11.34 -16.76
CA ALA A 546 -12.09 12.78 -16.96
C ALA A 546 -11.27 13.38 -15.82
N ALA A 547 -10.01 13.67 -16.11
CA ALA A 547 -9.15 14.41 -15.22
C ALA A 547 -9.48 15.90 -15.33
N VAL A 548 -9.52 16.59 -14.19
CA VAL A 548 -9.57 18.05 -14.19
C VAL A 548 -8.15 18.56 -14.07
N SER A 549 -7.65 19.15 -15.14
CA SER A 549 -6.33 19.77 -15.20
C SER A 549 -6.39 21.18 -14.63
N ILE A 550 -5.63 21.40 -13.57
CA ILE A 550 -5.53 22.70 -12.90
C ILE A 550 -4.13 23.27 -13.13
N PRO A 551 -3.97 24.27 -14.02
CA PRO A 551 -2.73 25.00 -14.14
C PRO A 551 -2.52 25.90 -12.92
N ILE A 552 -1.31 25.87 -12.36
CA ILE A 552 -0.91 26.67 -11.20
C ILE A 552 0.38 27.40 -11.55
N LYS A 553 0.44 28.70 -11.26
CA LYS A 553 1.68 29.47 -11.42
C LYS A 553 2.69 29.07 -10.33
N VAL A 554 3.88 28.67 -10.76
CA VAL A 554 5.02 28.43 -9.87
C VAL A 554 5.51 29.78 -9.32
N PRO A 555 5.62 29.97 -7.99
CA PRO A 555 6.08 31.23 -7.41
C PRO A 555 7.48 31.62 -7.87
N ASP A 556 7.71 32.88 -8.22
CA ASP A 556 9.01 33.33 -8.78
C ASP A 556 10.20 33.06 -7.83
N VAL A 557 9.95 32.98 -6.52
CA VAL A 557 10.97 32.64 -5.51
C VAL A 557 11.46 31.18 -5.62
N VAL A 558 10.68 30.27 -6.21
CA VAL A 558 11.09 28.88 -6.48
C VAL A 558 12.33 28.83 -7.38
N PHE A 559 12.45 29.75 -8.35
CA PHE A 559 13.57 29.79 -9.29
C PHE A 559 14.92 30.12 -8.64
N LYS A 560 14.94 30.48 -7.35
CA LYS A 560 16.16 30.64 -6.55
C LYS A 560 16.70 29.31 -5.99
N PHE A 561 15.95 28.22 -6.14
CA PHE A 561 16.30 26.89 -5.64
C PHE A 561 16.54 25.94 -6.81
N PRO A 562 17.51 25.01 -6.69
CA PRO A 562 17.76 24.02 -7.74
C PRO A 562 16.61 23.02 -7.89
N HIS A 563 15.84 22.79 -6.82
CA HIS A 563 14.69 21.89 -6.77
C HIS A 563 13.56 22.53 -5.97
N PHE A 564 12.35 22.01 -6.15
CA PHE A 564 11.21 22.37 -5.31
C PHE A 564 10.27 21.20 -5.11
N LEU A 565 9.41 21.34 -4.09
CA LEU A 565 8.31 20.44 -3.81
C LEU A 565 7.00 21.17 -4.03
N LEU A 566 6.04 20.47 -4.64
CA LEU A 566 4.62 20.79 -4.57
C LEU A 566 4.00 19.84 -3.54
N ALA A 567 3.36 20.37 -2.51
CA ALA A 567 2.52 19.59 -1.62
C ALA A 567 1.05 19.95 -1.84
N VAL A 568 0.20 18.93 -1.99
CA VAL A 568 -1.25 19.08 -2.18
C VAL A 568 -1.95 18.48 -0.98
N GLU A 569 -2.61 19.33 -0.19
CA GLU A 569 -3.42 18.92 0.95
C GLU A 569 -4.82 18.53 0.49
N LEU A 570 -5.23 17.30 0.77
CA LEU A 570 -6.46 16.69 0.31
C LEU A 570 -7.31 16.25 1.51
N ALA A 571 -8.54 16.75 1.61
CA ALA A 571 -9.49 16.29 2.62
C ALA A 571 -10.26 15.03 2.19
N SER A 572 -10.36 14.79 0.88
CA SER A 572 -11.03 13.60 0.36
C SER A 572 -10.29 12.33 0.77
N LYS A 573 -10.99 11.38 1.40
CA LYS A 573 -10.47 10.04 1.79
C LYS A 573 -10.52 9.02 0.63
N ASP A 574 -10.90 9.47 -0.56
CA ASP A 574 -11.22 8.62 -1.70
C ASP A 574 -10.03 8.37 -2.63
N PHE A 575 -10.22 7.43 -3.57
CA PHE A 575 -9.19 7.01 -4.51
C PHE A 575 -8.99 8.07 -5.60
N THR A 576 -8.27 9.12 -5.25
CA THR A 576 -7.90 10.19 -6.18
C THR A 576 -6.57 9.87 -6.84
N GLY A 577 -6.55 9.84 -8.17
CA GLY A 577 -5.34 9.97 -8.95
C GLY A 577 -4.93 11.45 -9.03
N VAL A 578 -3.68 11.76 -8.72
CA VAL A 578 -3.12 13.10 -8.86
C VAL A 578 -1.88 12.99 -9.73
N ILE A 579 -1.92 13.62 -10.91
CA ILE A 579 -0.79 13.71 -11.83
C ILE A 579 -0.30 15.14 -11.79
N VAL A 580 1.00 15.35 -11.63
CA VAL A 580 1.62 16.67 -11.61
C VAL A 580 2.65 16.73 -12.72
N ASN A 581 2.49 17.69 -13.63
CA ASN A 581 3.34 17.87 -14.79
C ASN A 581 4.06 19.22 -14.70
N TYR A 582 5.39 19.20 -14.75
CA TYR A 582 6.23 20.39 -14.73
C TYR A 582 7.41 20.24 -15.69
N ALA A 583 7.51 21.12 -16.69
CA ALA A 583 8.64 21.15 -17.63
C ALA A 583 9.01 19.78 -18.25
N GLY A 584 7.98 19.00 -18.61
CA GLY A 584 8.12 17.64 -19.16
C GLY A 584 8.40 16.55 -18.12
N GLN A 585 8.59 16.89 -16.85
CA GLN A 585 8.64 15.92 -15.75
C GLN A 585 7.22 15.64 -15.26
N THR A 586 6.81 14.38 -15.30
CA THR A 586 5.54 13.90 -14.74
C THR A 586 5.80 13.20 -13.42
N ASP A 587 5.01 13.54 -12.40
CA ASP A 587 4.95 12.83 -11.14
C ASP A 587 3.51 12.42 -10.84
N LEU A 588 3.27 11.16 -10.49
CA LEU A 588 1.93 10.57 -10.38
C LEU A 588 1.77 9.89 -9.02
N ILE A 589 0.60 10.08 -8.41
CA ILE A 589 0.13 9.23 -7.33
C ILE A 589 -1.32 8.78 -7.53
N LYS A 590 -1.63 7.57 -7.08
CA LYS A 590 -3.00 7.13 -6.84
C LYS A 590 -3.18 6.85 -5.36
N ARG A 591 -4.06 7.61 -4.72
CA ARG A 591 -4.33 7.49 -3.29
C ARG A 591 -5.22 6.28 -3.01
N SER A 592 -4.90 5.59 -1.91
CA SER A 592 -5.71 4.50 -1.35
C SER A 592 -5.55 4.54 0.18
N GLY A 593 -5.92 5.66 0.81
CA GLY A 593 -5.68 5.84 2.25
C GLY A 593 -5.95 7.25 2.77
N GLN A 594 -5.56 7.46 4.03
CA GLN A 594 -5.82 8.66 4.85
C GLN A 594 -4.66 9.68 4.86
N VAL A 595 -3.69 9.57 3.94
CA VAL A 595 -2.58 10.55 3.92
C VAL A 595 -3.14 11.86 3.36
N ASN A 596 -3.23 12.88 4.20
CA ASN A 596 -3.91 14.12 3.86
C ASN A 596 -3.03 15.12 3.09
N GLU A 597 -1.73 14.86 2.95
CA GLU A 597 -0.82 15.66 2.12
C GLU A 597 -0.06 14.77 1.13
N GLU A 598 -0.06 15.14 -0.15
CA GLU A 598 0.72 14.48 -1.18
C GLU A 598 1.84 15.38 -1.69
N VAL A 599 3.07 14.90 -1.60
CA VAL A 599 4.27 15.64 -2.00
C VAL A 599 4.81 15.12 -3.34
N PHE A 600 5.16 16.06 -4.22
CA PHE A 600 5.72 15.86 -5.56
C PHE A 600 6.99 16.70 -5.69
N GLY A 601 8.08 16.11 -6.21
CA GLY A 601 9.39 16.76 -6.25
C GLY A 601 9.94 16.96 -7.66
N PHE A 602 10.43 18.17 -7.93
CA PHE A 602 10.84 18.60 -9.27
C PHE A 602 12.22 19.26 -9.27
N ALA A 603 12.98 19.03 -10.35
CA ALA A 603 14.11 19.89 -10.67
C ALA A 603 13.58 21.22 -11.23
N THR A 604 14.07 22.34 -10.72
CA THR A 604 13.61 23.67 -11.15
C THR A 604 14.03 23.95 -12.60
N LYS A 605 13.09 24.42 -13.43
CA LYS A 605 13.30 24.81 -14.84
C LYS A 605 12.78 26.24 -15.06
N SER A 606 12.86 26.75 -16.28
CA SER A 606 12.36 28.10 -16.62
C SER A 606 10.84 28.20 -16.71
N ASP A 607 10.12 27.07 -16.73
CA ASP A 607 8.67 27.06 -16.83
C ASP A 607 8.04 27.60 -15.54
N ASN A 608 7.06 28.48 -15.70
CA ASN A 608 6.35 29.13 -14.60
C ASN A 608 4.94 28.55 -14.37
N LEU A 609 4.59 27.48 -15.08
CA LEU A 609 3.34 26.76 -14.91
C LEU A 609 3.62 25.32 -14.54
N ILE A 610 2.86 24.83 -13.57
CA ILE A 610 2.77 23.42 -13.20
C ILE A 610 1.30 23.01 -13.34
N THR A 611 1.05 21.88 -13.97
CA THR A 611 -0.32 21.37 -14.15
C THR A 611 -0.57 20.24 -13.17
N VAL A 612 -1.69 20.30 -12.46
CA VAL A 612 -2.14 19.24 -11.57
C VAL A 612 -3.44 18.64 -12.08
N ASP A 613 -3.39 17.38 -12.52
CA ASP A 613 -4.53 16.63 -13.03
C ASP A 613 -5.12 15.77 -11.92
N PHE A 614 -6.35 16.09 -11.52
CA PHE A 614 -7.10 15.33 -10.53
C PHE A 614 -8.06 14.37 -11.22
N THR A 615 -7.90 13.08 -10.97
CA THR A 615 -8.79 12.02 -11.45
C THR A 615 -9.53 11.43 -10.26
N ALA A 616 -10.83 11.71 -10.13
CA ALA A 616 -11.66 11.10 -9.09
C ALA A 616 -11.95 9.62 -9.38
N ASP A 617 -12.23 8.85 -8.33
CA ASP A 617 -12.68 7.47 -8.50
C ASP A 617 -14.04 7.43 -9.22
N LYS A 618 -14.05 6.73 -10.36
CA LYS A 618 -15.25 6.50 -11.19
C LYS A 618 -16.42 5.88 -10.42
N TYR A 619 -16.16 5.16 -9.32
CA TYR A 619 -17.20 4.49 -8.54
C TYR A 619 -17.79 5.36 -7.44
N LYS A 620 -17.00 6.26 -6.86
CA LYS A 620 -17.42 6.99 -5.67
C LYS A 620 -18.20 8.26 -6.00
N LYS A 621 -18.00 8.86 -7.19
CA LYS A 621 -18.66 10.13 -7.60
C LYS A 621 -18.53 11.25 -6.55
N VAL A 622 -17.54 11.17 -5.68
CA VAL A 622 -17.28 12.18 -4.65
C VAL A 622 -16.29 13.18 -5.24
N PRO A 623 -16.51 14.50 -5.04
CA PRO A 623 -15.56 15.51 -5.45
C PRO A 623 -14.20 15.31 -4.79
N VAL A 624 -13.12 15.63 -5.50
CA VAL A 624 -11.81 15.71 -4.85
C VAL A 624 -11.75 17.03 -4.09
N GLU A 625 -11.59 16.94 -2.77
CA GLU A 625 -11.47 18.11 -1.90
C GLU A 625 -10.00 18.43 -1.64
N ILE A 626 -9.58 19.63 -2.03
CA ILE A 626 -8.23 20.17 -1.85
C ILE A 626 -8.32 21.31 -0.84
N LYS A 627 -7.61 21.16 0.30
CA LYS A 627 -7.58 22.15 1.38
C LYS A 627 -6.50 23.20 1.18
N GLY A 628 -5.41 22.82 0.53
CA GLY A 628 -4.30 23.71 0.31
C GLY A 628 -3.27 23.17 -0.67
N ILE A 629 -2.45 24.09 -1.18
CA ILE A 629 -1.33 23.81 -2.06
C ILE A 629 -0.11 24.58 -1.54
N LYS A 630 0.99 23.88 -1.29
CA LYS A 630 2.23 24.48 -0.79
C LYS A 630 3.36 24.28 -1.77
N PHE A 631 4.22 25.29 -1.89
CA PHE A 631 5.48 25.20 -2.60
C PHE A 631 6.63 25.31 -1.60
N PHE A 632 7.55 24.36 -1.65
CA PHE A 632 8.78 24.39 -0.88
C PHE A 632 10.00 24.48 -1.79
N GLY A 633 10.93 25.38 -1.50
CA GLY A 633 12.23 25.43 -2.15
C GLY A 633 13.18 24.45 -1.48
N VAL A 634 13.92 23.68 -2.27
CA VAL A 634 14.85 22.67 -1.77
C VAL A 634 16.26 23.06 -2.13
N SER A 635 17.05 23.45 -1.12
CA SER A 635 18.42 23.94 -1.31
C SER A 635 19.44 22.81 -1.32
N GLN A 636 19.17 21.73 -0.58
CA GLN A 636 20.02 20.55 -0.46
C GLN A 636 19.17 19.29 -0.67
N PRO A 637 18.92 18.90 -1.94
CA PRO A 637 18.18 17.68 -2.24
C PRO A 637 19.00 16.45 -1.83
N VAL A 638 18.37 15.54 -1.09
CA VAL A 638 18.93 14.22 -0.80
C VAL A 638 18.44 13.27 -1.89
N TYR A 639 19.23 13.13 -2.95
CA TYR A 639 18.92 12.20 -4.03
C TYR A 639 18.93 10.77 -3.52
N TYR A 640 17.97 9.97 -3.97
CA TYR A 640 18.08 8.54 -3.80
C TYR A 640 19.34 8.08 -4.53
N LYS A 641 20.24 7.40 -3.80
CA LYS A 641 21.42 6.79 -4.41
C LYS A 641 20.93 5.86 -5.53
N THR A 642 21.15 6.28 -6.76
CA THR A 642 21.25 5.38 -7.90
C THR A 642 22.75 5.20 -8.05
N ASN A 643 23.27 4.01 -7.76
CA ASN A 643 24.65 3.77 -8.15
C ASN A 643 24.66 3.98 -9.67
N ASN A 644 25.41 4.96 -10.16
CA ASN A 644 25.89 4.93 -11.53
C ASN A 644 26.78 3.69 -11.59
N ILE A 645 26.17 2.54 -11.85
CA ILE A 645 26.89 1.33 -12.20
C ILE A 645 27.36 1.59 -13.63
N THR A 646 28.39 2.43 -13.76
CA THR A 646 29.36 2.25 -14.84
C THR A 646 30.11 0.98 -14.46
N GLU A 647 29.69 -0.14 -15.06
CA GLU A 647 30.55 -1.32 -15.20
C GLU A 647 31.83 -0.96 -15.97
#